data_AF-R5KHY1-F1
#
_entry.id   AF-R5KHY1-F1
#
_cell.length_a   1.000
_cell.length_b   1.000
_cell.length_c   1.000
_cell.angle_alpha   90.00
_cell.angle_beta   90.00
_cell.angle_gamma   90.00
#
_symmetry.space_group_name_H-M   'P 1'
#
loop_
_entity.id
_entity.type
_entity.pdbx_description
1 polymer ?
#
loop_
_entity_poly.entity_id
_entity_poly.type
_entity_poly.pdbx_seq_one_letter_code
_entity_poly.pdbx_strand_id
1 'polypeptide(L)'
;MHKKNLKAIGYALILLLGWANCPLPVCAQTVNESVTATWPFDEGTAGQTASFTPEESSTYFNNNYVQVGSNLSYYRAKAANGDGEPVQTTFQPGEQDSGPTDNNAVEFMIVPKTGLSFTPTKVSFVSSKFGTGGGKLDISWVNSDGSTVSLATGESPSRENGSDPNETFGGQYSTPFSFNVTGAAASTGACGLRVNIYSLGANKDLGFANVVIEGTISGTILDVKQCNLTVQVSPEGAGTVNVVPVGNVFDENTVLTFTQTRNFGYRFTGWSVSDGTTSEEAELAYTITGDVTVTANYERINTYALSYGATGGGRDYMITPTPEPTEVDGKNMYEEGTEVTLTATGNYILDFSNWSTGETTPEIKVTMDQDRNVTAAFAASKDVIAGWDFYLTGNNGRKADFYADDNDADALVMRNEAGESRGWLDRSVVSGGDEGRGAARNWQTNELGTFYWQTQVNAAAFKDIKVHAAMMFNYNTMSRQDVEWSLDGQTWNKIGTYELTTAKQYVENTFDLPAEANNQATVYIRWKGDKTADPIGTTSDHDGISIADIYITGTPEIINDGMAPKLESTVPAEGATNASANGRIVLNFDERVKMVEGTVATLGTQELQPTVSGQTVTFEYKGLDYATPYTFTLPANSVSDLTDNFITDEITVNFTTMTRPTVTKAEFDFIVPDDGTITEALAAAAAREDESKRFYIFVKQGDYVIPASETSKVEGTDYPHPATIVNTPNVSIIGEGMDNTSFVNTVPYTEPGTTNPIEGLGKCETFRFKSQATNMYLQDVTIKNGLQDNTGRGAALEDGGDKNVFKNVRLYGYQDTYNSRNNSGRYYFEGGEQRGRTDFLCGGGDAYFNGVTLVMCEAGGFLAVPSTPKKYGYIFMDCTIKGENSDVDGNYSLGRPWGDGTPIALYINTRMEAQPTAEGWSEMGDGYPARFAEYNSTTASGTVISLNDRKKTFGDGHENNPELTEEEAAFYTVANVMGEGDDWDPTAMTEQASAPTNVYIEGTQLTWDDNQYVLCWAVCKDGKVVDFTTTPEYTVDDASATYSVRAANQMGGLGEATVAEISTGINEIDGTENGEAVKTEYYSIDGARVSSTTRGVVIEVKTMADGSKTTKKIINK
;
A
#
# COMPACT_ATOMS: atom_id res chain seq x y z
N MET A 1 -45.78 -29.13 -20.00
CA MET A 1 -46.88 -30.11 -20.11
C MET A 1 -48.17 -29.49 -19.58
N HIS A 2 -49.22 -29.56 -20.39
CA HIS A 2 -50.67 -29.54 -20.08
C HIS A 2 -51.21 -28.48 -19.08
N LYS A 3 -51.89 -27.41 -19.55
CA LYS A 3 -53.31 -27.38 -20.05
C LYS A 3 -54.30 -27.61 -18.91
N LYS A 4 -55.46 -26.97 -18.78
CA LYS A 4 -56.17 -25.88 -19.47
C LYS A 4 -57.48 -25.76 -18.69
N ASN A 5 -58.04 -24.55 -18.66
CA ASN A 5 -59.48 -24.26 -18.77
C ASN A 5 -60.47 -24.95 -17.83
N LEU A 6 -61.06 -24.15 -16.94
CA LEU A 6 -62.51 -24.15 -16.79
C LEU A 6 -63.09 -22.81 -17.26
N LYS A 7 -63.73 -22.86 -18.44
CA LYS A 7 -64.75 -21.91 -18.89
C LYS A 7 -66.11 -22.58 -18.69
N ALA A 8 -67.00 -21.93 -17.95
CA ALA A 8 -68.46 -22.02 -18.06
C ALA A 8 -68.92 -20.55 -17.96
N ILE A 9 -69.22 -19.85 -19.06
CA ILE A 9 -70.49 -19.85 -19.81
C ILE A 9 -71.67 -19.90 -18.84
N GLY A 10 -72.54 -18.90 -18.70
CA GLY A 10 -72.82 -17.75 -19.55
C GLY A 10 -74.33 -17.50 -19.50
N TYR A 11 -74.71 -16.25 -19.22
CA TYR A 11 -76.05 -15.67 -19.44
C TYR A 11 -77.25 -16.25 -18.67
N ALA A 12 -77.39 -15.82 -17.42
CA ALA A 12 -78.69 -15.48 -16.82
C ALA A 12 -78.46 -14.64 -15.57
N LEU A 13 -78.25 -13.33 -15.71
CA LEU A 13 -78.72 -12.32 -14.75
C LEU A 13 -78.56 -10.92 -15.38
N ILE A 14 -79.43 -10.64 -16.36
CA ILE A 14 -79.83 -9.26 -16.69
C ILE A 14 -81.11 -9.03 -15.88
N LEU A 15 -81.17 -7.89 -15.17
CA LEU A 15 -82.23 -7.38 -14.27
C LEU A 15 -81.98 -7.57 -12.76
N LEU A 16 -80.95 -6.90 -12.23
CA LEU A 16 -80.99 -6.14 -10.97
C LEU A 16 -79.61 -5.56 -10.70
N LEU A 17 -79.36 -4.36 -11.24
CA LEU A 17 -78.39 -3.32 -10.82
C LEU A 17 -78.20 -2.32 -11.98
N GLY A 18 -79.32 -1.89 -12.58
CA GLY A 18 -79.37 -0.57 -13.17
C GLY A 18 -79.70 0.38 -12.03
N TRP A 19 -78.70 1.07 -11.50
CA TRP A 19 -78.71 2.31 -10.69
C TRP A 19 -77.42 2.38 -9.87
N ALA A 20 -76.33 2.85 -10.47
CA ALA A 20 -75.20 3.54 -9.81
C ALA A 20 -74.13 3.86 -10.86
N ASN A 21 -74.37 4.87 -11.69
CA ASN A 21 -73.31 5.65 -12.33
C ASN A 21 -73.87 7.06 -12.54
N CYS A 22 -74.24 7.67 -11.40
CA CYS A 22 -74.22 9.12 -11.27
C CYS A 22 -72.76 9.48 -10.97
N PRO A 23 -72.14 10.50 -11.59
CA PRO A 23 -70.87 11.00 -11.10
C PRO A 23 -71.10 11.44 -9.66
N LEU A 24 -70.47 10.76 -8.70
CA LEU A 24 -70.41 11.29 -7.34
C LEU A 24 -69.73 12.65 -7.44
N PRO A 25 -70.29 13.72 -6.82
CA PRO A 25 -69.57 14.97 -6.73
C PRO A 25 -68.23 14.66 -6.07
N VAL A 26 -67.12 15.04 -6.70
CA VAL A 26 -65.83 15.11 -6.01
C VAL A 26 -66.05 16.05 -4.84
N CYS A 27 -66.21 15.50 -3.64
CA CYS A 27 -66.21 16.31 -2.43
C CYS A 27 -64.82 16.92 -2.36
N ALA A 28 -64.72 18.22 -2.65
CA ALA A 28 -63.49 18.97 -2.49
C ALA A 28 -63.05 18.82 -1.02
N GLN A 29 -61.91 18.17 -0.79
CA GLN A 29 -61.40 17.94 0.55
C GLN A 29 -60.83 19.26 1.07
N THR A 30 -61.56 19.89 1.99
CA THR A 30 -61.07 21.05 2.73
C THR A 30 -60.19 20.56 3.87
N VAL A 31 -58.95 21.03 3.91
CA VAL A 31 -57.95 20.70 4.91
C VAL A 31 -57.74 21.92 5.82
N ASN A 32 -57.58 21.70 7.12
CA ASN A 32 -57.15 22.70 8.10
C ASN A 32 -56.55 21.98 9.31
N GLU A 33 -55.30 21.53 9.19
CA GLU A 33 -54.66 20.61 10.12
C GLU A 33 -53.25 21.07 10.49
N SER A 34 -52.79 20.73 11.70
CA SER A 34 -51.40 20.91 12.09
C SER A 34 -50.56 19.78 11.51
N VAL A 35 -49.39 20.13 10.97
CA VAL A 35 -48.46 19.20 10.33
C VAL A 35 -47.05 19.42 10.85
N THR A 36 -46.34 18.33 11.07
CA THR A 36 -44.90 18.31 11.35
C THR A 36 -44.18 17.50 10.28
N ALA A 37 -43.21 18.10 9.60
CA ALA A 37 -42.28 17.42 8.69
C ALA A 37 -40.93 17.23 9.39
N THR A 38 -40.42 16.00 9.40
CA THR A 38 -39.18 15.62 10.12
C THR A 38 -38.23 14.87 9.21
N TRP A 39 -37.03 15.42 9.02
CA TRP A 39 -35.87 14.73 8.48
C TRP A 39 -34.98 14.22 9.63
N PRO A 40 -34.79 12.90 9.80
CA PRO A 40 -33.75 12.36 10.69
C PRO A 40 -32.37 12.92 10.33
N PHE A 41 -32.11 12.98 9.01
CA PHE A 41 -30.94 13.59 8.38
C PHE A 41 -29.60 12.97 8.79
N ASP A 42 -29.52 11.64 8.82
CA ASP A 42 -28.45 10.82 9.40
C ASP A 42 -27.70 9.92 8.40
N GLU A 43 -28.00 9.97 7.10
CA GLU A 43 -27.41 9.05 6.11
C GLU A 43 -26.09 9.54 5.48
N GLY A 44 -25.74 10.82 5.63
CA GLY A 44 -24.50 11.37 5.04
C GLY A 44 -24.56 11.60 3.52
N THR A 45 -25.70 11.34 2.89
CA THR A 45 -25.91 11.36 1.43
C THR A 45 -27.04 12.31 1.02
N ALA A 46 -27.09 12.64 -0.28
CA ALA A 46 -28.18 13.41 -0.87
C ALA A 46 -29.48 12.58 -0.98
N GLY A 47 -30.62 13.27 -1.12
CA GLY A 47 -31.91 12.61 -1.41
C GLY A 47 -32.73 12.21 -0.19
N GLN A 48 -32.30 12.56 1.02
CA GLN A 48 -33.05 12.29 2.26
C GLN A 48 -34.37 13.10 2.31
N THR A 49 -35.47 12.41 2.65
CA THR A 49 -36.83 12.98 2.65
C THR A 49 -37.44 13.06 4.05
N ALA A 50 -38.38 13.99 4.24
CA ALA A 50 -39.15 14.12 5.46
C ALA A 50 -40.19 13.01 5.61
N SER A 51 -40.38 12.59 6.86
CA SER A 51 -41.61 11.96 7.31
C SER A 51 -42.60 13.01 7.81
N PHE A 52 -43.91 12.77 7.68
CA PHE A 52 -44.95 13.70 8.09
C PHE A 52 -45.76 13.14 9.27
N THR A 53 -46.12 14.00 10.22
CA THR A 53 -46.98 13.67 11.36
C THR A 53 -48.14 14.67 11.47
N PRO A 54 -49.41 14.21 11.52
CA PRO A 54 -49.88 12.82 11.36
C PRO A 54 -49.52 12.21 9.99
N GLU A 55 -49.40 10.89 9.87
CA GLU A 55 -48.91 10.19 8.67
C GLU A 55 -49.72 10.54 7.41
N GLU A 56 -51.03 10.70 7.55
CA GLU A 56 -51.96 11.09 6.49
C GLU A 56 -51.66 12.46 5.88
N SER A 57 -50.96 13.34 6.60
CA SER A 57 -50.63 14.68 6.13
C SER A 57 -49.58 14.70 5.02
N SER A 58 -48.83 13.61 4.84
CA SER A 58 -47.96 13.41 3.66
C SER A 58 -48.72 13.58 2.34
N THR A 59 -50.02 13.25 2.33
CA THR A 59 -50.88 13.36 1.14
C THR A 59 -51.25 14.81 0.78
N TYR A 60 -50.93 15.78 1.62
CA TYR A 60 -51.17 17.22 1.38
C TYR A 60 -50.01 17.94 0.71
N PHE A 61 -48.88 17.27 0.53
CA PHE A 61 -47.69 17.83 -0.11
C PHE A 61 -47.42 17.10 -1.43
N ASN A 62 -47.01 17.85 -2.44
CA ASN A 62 -46.56 17.31 -3.74
C ASN A 62 -45.15 16.76 -3.65
N ASN A 63 -44.27 17.43 -2.89
CA ASN A 63 -42.90 16.98 -2.69
C ASN A 63 -42.28 17.53 -1.39
N ASN A 64 -41.17 16.94 -0.98
CA ASN A 64 -40.25 17.47 0.02
C ASN A 64 -38.82 17.09 -0.39
N TYR A 65 -37.86 17.99 -0.17
CA TYR A 65 -36.48 17.78 -0.61
C TYR A 65 -35.50 18.66 0.17
N VAL A 66 -34.22 18.33 0.05
CA VAL A 66 -33.11 19.16 0.55
C VAL A 66 -32.36 19.74 -0.65
N GLN A 67 -32.14 21.05 -0.65
CA GLN A 67 -31.36 21.76 -1.65
C GLN A 67 -30.08 22.29 -1.02
N VAL A 68 -28.95 22.14 -1.72
CA VAL A 68 -27.62 22.49 -1.20
C VAL A 68 -26.95 23.43 -2.20
N GLY A 69 -26.42 24.54 -1.69
CA GLY A 69 -25.72 25.54 -2.50
C GLY A 69 -24.42 24.99 -3.08
N SER A 70 -23.97 25.58 -4.20
CA SER A 70 -22.85 25.06 -4.99
C SER A 70 -21.48 25.06 -4.29
N ASN A 71 -21.32 25.81 -3.21
CA ASN A 71 -20.10 25.82 -2.39
C ASN A 71 -20.12 24.74 -1.30
N LEU A 72 -21.19 23.93 -1.18
CA LEU A 72 -21.28 22.86 -0.18
C LEU A 72 -21.40 21.49 -0.84
N SER A 73 -20.71 20.50 -0.27
CA SER A 73 -20.83 19.10 -0.67
C SER A 73 -21.18 18.22 0.52
N TYR A 74 -22.02 17.21 0.30
CA TYR A 74 -22.24 16.13 1.27
C TYR A 74 -20.91 15.42 1.52
N TYR A 75 -20.54 15.22 2.78
CA TYR A 75 -19.24 14.65 3.14
C TYR A 75 -19.35 13.26 3.76
N ARG A 76 -20.08 13.14 4.88
CA ARG A 76 -20.26 11.86 5.61
C ARG A 76 -21.41 11.92 6.62
N ALA A 77 -21.80 10.75 7.11
CA ALA A 77 -22.60 10.58 8.32
C ALA A 77 -21.67 10.47 9.55
N LYS A 78 -21.85 11.32 10.57
CA LYS A 78 -21.01 11.28 11.77
C LYS A 78 -21.74 11.81 13.01
N ALA A 79 -21.56 11.14 14.14
CA ALA A 79 -22.00 11.64 15.45
C ALA A 79 -20.86 12.40 16.16
N ALA A 80 -21.21 13.33 17.04
CA ALA A 80 -20.26 13.93 17.97
C ALA A 80 -19.72 12.86 18.96
N ASN A 81 -18.57 13.10 19.59
CA ASN A 81 -17.82 12.10 20.36
C ASN A 81 -18.46 11.72 21.72
N GLY A 82 -19.71 12.09 21.96
CA GLY A 82 -20.43 11.88 23.22
C GLY A 82 -21.33 10.65 23.15
N ASP A 83 -21.56 10.01 24.30
CA ASP A 83 -22.49 8.89 24.36
C ASP A 83 -23.93 9.35 24.08
N GLY A 84 -24.56 8.75 23.06
CA GLY A 84 -25.94 9.04 22.69
C GLY A 84 -26.13 10.28 21.79
N GLU A 85 -25.06 10.80 21.19
CA GLU A 85 -25.13 11.86 20.19
C GLU A 85 -25.82 11.37 18.89
N PRO A 86 -26.72 12.17 18.28
CA PRO A 86 -27.33 11.79 17.02
C PRO A 86 -26.30 11.76 15.90
N VAL A 87 -26.43 10.78 15.00
CA VAL A 87 -25.69 10.76 13.74
C VAL A 87 -26.19 11.91 12.87
N GLN A 88 -25.27 12.71 12.33
CA GLN A 88 -25.55 13.88 11.53
C GLN A 88 -25.02 13.72 10.12
N THR A 89 -25.80 14.16 9.14
CA THR A 89 -25.31 14.38 7.77
C THR A 89 -24.49 15.66 7.76
N THR A 90 -23.24 15.56 7.31
CA THR A 90 -22.27 16.66 7.35
C THR A 90 -21.99 17.27 5.98
N PHE A 91 -21.71 18.56 5.96
CA PHE A 91 -21.33 19.33 4.77
C PHE A 91 -19.94 19.92 4.91
N GLN A 92 -19.15 19.86 3.83
CA GLN A 92 -17.89 20.57 3.68
C GLN A 92 -18.01 21.69 2.65
N PRO A 93 -17.43 22.88 2.90
CA PRO A 93 -17.37 23.93 1.91
C PRO A 93 -16.22 23.70 0.92
N GLY A 94 -16.38 24.09 -0.34
CA GLY A 94 -15.28 24.15 -1.30
C GLY A 94 -14.28 25.27 -0.95
N GLU A 95 -14.80 26.44 -0.60
CA GLU A 95 -14.04 27.60 -0.13
C GLU A 95 -14.67 28.24 1.12
N GLN A 96 -13.85 28.88 1.95
CA GLN A 96 -14.34 29.54 3.16
C GLN A 96 -15.01 30.88 2.85
N ASP A 97 -16.34 30.91 2.88
CA ASP A 97 -17.11 32.14 2.77
C ASP A 97 -17.05 33.01 4.03
N SER A 98 -16.98 34.34 3.86
CA SER A 98 -17.00 35.28 4.99
C SER A 98 -18.40 35.58 5.55
N GLY A 99 -19.47 35.17 4.85
CA GLY A 99 -20.86 35.49 5.20
C GLY A 99 -21.90 34.64 4.45
N PRO A 100 -23.20 34.80 4.75
CA PRO A 100 -24.27 34.02 4.12
C PRO A 100 -24.43 34.38 2.63
N THR A 101 -24.49 33.37 1.76
CA THR A 101 -24.76 33.48 0.32
C THR A 101 -25.65 32.33 -0.15
N ASP A 102 -26.26 32.42 -1.32
CA ASP A 102 -27.04 31.29 -1.87
C ASP A 102 -26.17 30.04 -2.11
N ASN A 103 -24.87 30.23 -2.37
CA ASN A 103 -23.93 29.14 -2.63
C ASN A 103 -23.60 28.33 -1.37
N ASN A 104 -23.85 28.87 -0.17
CA ASN A 104 -23.56 28.19 1.10
C ASN A 104 -24.81 27.89 1.93
N ALA A 105 -25.97 27.84 1.27
CA ALA A 105 -27.25 27.50 1.89
C ALA A 105 -27.52 25.99 1.85
N VAL A 106 -28.09 25.47 2.93
CA VAL A 106 -28.80 24.18 2.98
C VAL A 106 -30.27 24.47 3.26
N GLU A 107 -31.15 24.04 2.37
CA GLU A 107 -32.58 24.31 2.42
C GLU A 107 -33.41 23.04 2.54
N PHE A 108 -34.24 22.94 3.56
CA PHE A 108 -35.18 21.83 3.79
C PHE A 108 -36.58 22.29 3.38
N MET A 109 -37.04 21.80 2.24
CA MET A 109 -38.19 22.34 1.53
C MET A 109 -39.38 21.37 1.54
N ILE A 110 -40.58 21.93 1.67
CA ILE A 110 -41.87 21.25 1.50
C ILE A 110 -42.72 21.99 0.47
N VAL A 111 -43.50 21.25 -0.31
CA VAL A 111 -44.33 21.81 -1.40
C VAL A 111 -45.79 21.43 -1.17
N PRO A 112 -46.66 22.34 -0.71
CA PRO A 112 -48.09 22.08 -0.57
C PRO A 112 -48.74 21.69 -1.91
N LYS A 113 -49.75 20.82 -1.88
CA LYS A 113 -50.56 20.51 -3.06
C LYS A 113 -51.30 21.74 -3.57
N THR A 114 -51.52 21.79 -4.88
CA THR A 114 -52.28 22.88 -5.49
C THR A 114 -53.65 23.05 -4.83
N GLY A 115 -53.97 24.28 -4.42
CA GLY A 115 -55.18 24.63 -3.67
C GLY A 115 -55.04 24.58 -2.13
N LEU A 116 -53.91 24.09 -1.61
CA LEU A 116 -53.52 24.20 -0.21
C LEU A 116 -52.48 25.30 0.01
N SER A 117 -52.40 25.79 1.24
CA SER A 117 -51.40 26.74 1.71
C SER A 117 -50.83 26.30 3.06
N PHE A 118 -49.51 26.31 3.20
CA PHE A 118 -48.82 25.98 4.44
C PHE A 118 -48.34 27.24 5.14
N THR A 119 -48.62 27.35 6.43
CA THR A 119 -48.10 28.44 7.28
C THR A 119 -47.20 27.83 8.36
N PRO A 120 -45.89 28.10 8.37
CA PRO A 120 -44.99 27.59 9.40
C PRO A 120 -45.31 28.22 10.76
N THR A 121 -45.11 27.45 11.83
CA THR A 121 -45.20 27.92 13.20
C THR A 121 -43.86 27.83 13.91
N LYS A 122 -43.06 26.80 13.60
CA LYS A 122 -41.78 26.55 14.29
C LYS A 122 -40.84 25.70 13.44
N VAL A 123 -39.53 25.90 13.63
CA VAL A 123 -38.46 25.07 13.07
C VAL A 123 -37.47 24.68 14.16
N SER A 124 -36.90 23.49 14.08
CA SER A 124 -35.82 23.04 14.97
C SER A 124 -34.89 22.04 14.30
N PHE A 125 -33.65 21.97 14.77
CA PHE A 125 -32.65 21.00 14.31
C PHE A 125 -31.53 20.83 15.34
N VAL A 126 -30.71 19.81 15.18
CA VAL A 126 -29.46 19.61 15.94
C VAL A 126 -28.28 19.83 15.01
N SER A 127 -27.22 20.48 15.49
CA SER A 127 -26.02 20.71 14.69
C SER A 127 -24.73 20.64 15.51
N SER A 128 -23.62 20.33 14.84
CA SER A 128 -22.27 20.25 15.44
C SER A 128 -21.20 20.64 14.43
N LYS A 129 -20.12 21.26 14.92
CA LYS A 129 -18.89 21.45 14.14
C LYS A 129 -17.98 20.25 14.33
N PHE A 130 -17.38 19.79 13.24
CA PHE A 130 -16.40 18.70 13.25
C PHE A 130 -15.02 19.26 12.86
N GLY A 131 -14.17 19.49 13.87
CA GLY A 131 -12.82 20.05 13.74
C GLY A 131 -12.60 21.39 14.46
N THR A 132 -11.42 21.99 14.29
CA THR A 132 -10.99 23.21 14.99
C THR A 132 -11.30 24.50 14.23
N GLY A 133 -12.00 25.44 14.90
CA GLY A 133 -12.21 26.83 14.45
C GLY A 133 -13.22 27.02 13.31
N GLY A 134 -13.95 28.15 13.31
CA GLY A 134 -14.91 28.51 12.27
C GLY A 134 -16.34 27.98 12.47
N GLY A 135 -17.17 28.04 11.43
CA GLY A 135 -18.53 27.49 11.37
C GLY A 135 -19.61 28.34 12.05
N LYS A 136 -20.26 29.21 11.28
CA LYS A 136 -21.40 30.04 11.68
C LYS A 136 -22.64 29.72 10.85
N LEU A 137 -23.80 29.92 11.46
CA LEU A 137 -25.12 29.68 10.90
C LEU A 137 -25.97 30.94 10.88
N ASP A 138 -26.53 31.26 9.71
CA ASP A 138 -27.68 32.16 9.59
C ASP A 138 -28.91 31.33 9.24
N ILE A 139 -29.99 31.48 10.02
CA ILE A 139 -31.20 30.67 9.92
C ILE A 139 -32.34 31.56 9.45
N SER A 140 -33.01 31.15 8.38
CA SER A 140 -34.17 31.86 7.83
C SER A 140 -35.25 30.91 7.32
N TRP A 141 -36.48 31.41 7.26
CA TRP A 141 -37.58 30.74 6.58
C TRP A 141 -37.73 31.27 5.15
N VAL A 142 -37.89 30.40 4.16
CA VAL A 142 -38.10 30.76 2.75
C VAL A 142 -39.58 30.62 2.43
N ASN A 143 -40.23 31.71 2.00
CA ASN A 143 -41.61 31.71 1.51
C ASN A 143 -41.68 31.27 0.04
N SER A 144 -42.87 30.90 -0.44
CA SER A 144 -43.06 30.44 -1.82
C SER A 144 -42.81 31.46 -2.93
N ASP A 145 -42.64 32.74 -2.60
CA ASP A 145 -42.23 33.78 -3.56
C ASP A 145 -40.70 34.03 -3.56
N GLY A 146 -39.94 33.23 -2.81
CA GLY A 146 -38.49 33.36 -2.62
C GLY A 146 -38.08 34.39 -1.58
N SER A 147 -39.02 35.14 -0.98
CA SER A 147 -38.71 36.05 0.12
C SER A 147 -38.35 35.28 1.38
N THR A 148 -37.42 35.81 2.18
CA THR A 148 -36.98 35.16 3.42
C THR A 148 -37.41 35.92 4.67
N VAL A 149 -37.66 35.18 5.74
CA VAL A 149 -37.87 35.70 7.10
C VAL A 149 -36.68 35.26 7.95
N SER A 150 -35.82 36.19 8.34
CA SER A 150 -34.67 35.92 9.21
C SER A 150 -35.13 35.46 10.60
N LEU A 151 -34.60 34.33 11.08
CA LEU A 151 -34.91 33.76 12.39
C LEU A 151 -33.76 33.96 13.39
N ALA A 152 -32.52 33.77 12.94
CA ALA A 152 -31.30 34.02 13.72
C ALA A 152 -30.09 34.25 12.79
N THR A 153 -29.05 34.93 13.30
CA THR A 153 -27.84 35.26 12.52
C THR A 153 -26.60 35.10 13.37
N GLY A 154 -25.55 34.49 12.83
CA GLY A 154 -24.26 34.31 13.48
C GLY A 154 -24.26 33.25 14.58
N GLU A 155 -25.22 32.33 14.56
CA GLU A 155 -25.29 31.22 15.49
C GLU A 155 -24.06 30.30 15.30
N SER A 156 -23.55 29.72 16.38
CA SER A 156 -22.37 28.86 16.33
C SER A 156 -22.67 27.56 17.05
N PRO A 157 -22.70 26.41 16.35
CA PRO A 157 -22.82 25.11 17.01
C PRO A 157 -21.57 24.79 17.83
N SER A 158 -21.74 23.92 18.80
CA SER A 158 -20.68 23.38 19.65
C SER A 158 -19.78 22.45 18.84
N ARG A 159 -18.56 22.23 19.36
CA ARG A 159 -17.56 21.34 18.75
C ARG A 159 -17.79 19.87 19.14
N GLU A 160 -17.52 18.95 18.21
CA GLU A 160 -17.78 17.51 18.30
C GLU A 160 -17.15 16.81 19.51
N ASN A 161 -16.12 17.39 20.12
CA ASN A 161 -15.35 16.79 21.21
C ASN A 161 -15.46 17.54 22.54
N GLY A 162 -16.35 18.54 22.64
CA GLY A 162 -16.58 19.27 23.89
C GLY A 162 -15.43 20.15 24.38
N SER A 163 -14.42 20.41 23.55
CA SER A 163 -13.24 21.22 23.93
C SER A 163 -13.50 22.72 24.11
N ASP A 164 -14.75 23.19 23.92
CA ASP A 164 -15.15 24.53 24.32
C ASP A 164 -15.80 24.50 25.73
N PRO A 165 -15.13 25.05 26.76
CA PRO A 165 -15.56 24.92 28.16
C PRO A 165 -16.87 25.66 28.50
N ASN A 166 -17.44 26.44 27.58
CA ASN A 166 -18.69 27.19 27.80
C ASN A 166 -19.90 26.72 26.95
N GLU A 167 -19.80 25.63 26.19
CA GLU A 167 -20.81 25.30 25.16
C GLU A 167 -21.34 23.85 25.18
N THR A 168 -21.27 23.13 26.31
CA THR A 168 -21.97 21.84 26.44
C THR A 168 -23.43 22.05 26.84
N PHE A 169 -24.37 21.57 26.03
CA PHE A 169 -25.80 21.71 26.31
C PHE A 169 -26.26 20.50 27.15
N GLY A 170 -26.18 20.62 28.47
CA GLY A 170 -26.61 19.56 29.39
C GLY A 170 -25.75 18.28 29.34
N GLY A 171 -24.47 18.40 28.97
CA GLY A 171 -23.53 17.27 28.86
C GLY A 171 -23.47 16.61 27.47
N GLN A 172 -24.21 17.15 26.49
CA GLN A 172 -24.12 16.77 25.08
C GLN A 172 -23.24 17.76 24.29
N TYR A 173 -22.57 17.26 23.27
CA TYR A 173 -21.67 17.98 22.37
C TYR A 173 -22.37 18.52 21.12
N SER A 174 -23.59 18.06 20.81
CA SER A 174 -24.42 18.65 19.76
C SER A 174 -25.32 19.78 20.27
N THR A 175 -25.49 20.84 19.47
CA THR A 175 -26.31 22.01 19.84
C THR A 175 -27.72 21.90 19.25
N PRO A 176 -28.78 21.89 20.08
CA PRO A 176 -30.15 21.98 19.60
C PRO A 176 -30.54 23.43 19.31
N PHE A 177 -31.09 23.68 18.12
CA PHE A 177 -31.64 24.96 17.69
C PHE A 177 -33.16 24.86 17.56
N SER A 178 -33.90 25.88 18.00
CA SER A 178 -35.35 25.92 17.92
C SER A 178 -35.86 27.35 17.84
N PHE A 179 -36.59 27.67 16.77
CA PHE A 179 -37.08 29.03 16.49
C PHE A 179 -38.56 29.02 16.12
N ASN A 180 -39.33 29.94 16.73
CA ASN A 180 -40.70 30.20 16.28
C ASN A 180 -40.65 30.99 14.97
N VAL A 181 -41.46 30.59 13.99
CA VAL A 181 -41.55 31.30 12.71
C VAL A 181 -42.68 32.31 12.79
N THR A 182 -42.33 33.58 12.99
CA THR A 182 -43.31 34.68 13.05
C THR A 182 -43.12 35.62 11.87
N GLY A 183 -44.21 35.93 11.15
CA GLY A 183 -44.17 36.83 9.99
C GLY A 183 -43.99 36.15 8.63
N ALA A 184 -43.89 34.82 8.57
CA ALA A 184 -43.94 34.07 7.32
C ALA A 184 -45.35 34.12 6.70
N ALA A 185 -45.40 34.15 5.36
CA ALA A 185 -46.64 34.14 4.62
C ALA A 185 -47.15 32.70 4.42
N ALA A 186 -48.47 32.54 4.34
CA ALA A 186 -49.06 31.28 3.90
C ALA A 186 -48.58 30.97 2.47
N SER A 187 -47.83 29.88 2.33
CA SER A 187 -47.13 29.52 1.10
C SER A 187 -47.94 28.49 0.32
N THR A 188 -48.25 28.79 -0.95
CA THR A 188 -48.97 27.89 -1.86
C THR A 188 -48.04 27.09 -2.77
N GLY A 189 -46.73 27.29 -2.65
CA GLY A 189 -45.67 26.57 -3.37
C GLY A 189 -44.52 26.21 -2.42
N ALA A 190 -43.35 25.85 -2.97
CA ALA A 190 -42.19 25.42 -2.20
C ALA A 190 -41.81 26.44 -1.12
N CYS A 191 -41.74 26.00 0.14
CA CYS A 191 -41.35 26.82 1.28
C CYS A 191 -40.59 25.95 2.28
N GLY A 192 -39.76 26.53 3.12
CA GLY A 192 -38.91 25.71 3.98
C GLY A 192 -37.90 26.46 4.83
N LEU A 193 -37.08 25.68 5.53
CA LEU A 193 -36.00 26.15 6.38
C LEU A 193 -34.72 26.31 5.57
N ARG A 194 -34.12 27.50 5.56
CA ARG A 194 -32.78 27.76 5.02
C ARG A 194 -31.78 27.94 6.16
N VAL A 195 -30.65 27.26 6.07
CA VAL A 195 -29.50 27.43 6.96
C VAL A 195 -28.25 27.71 6.13
N ASN A 196 -27.67 28.90 6.29
CA ASN A 196 -26.42 29.28 5.63
C ASN A 196 -25.21 28.91 6.49
N ILE A 197 -24.21 28.25 5.91
CA ILE A 197 -22.98 27.83 6.59
C ILE A 197 -21.82 28.69 6.11
N TYR A 198 -21.18 29.45 7.00
CA TYR A 198 -20.06 30.31 6.61
C TYR A 198 -18.98 30.39 7.69
N SER A 199 -17.85 31.01 7.35
CA SER A 199 -16.64 31.02 8.16
C SER A 199 -16.12 29.62 8.51
N LEU A 200 -16.45 28.60 7.71
CA LEU A 200 -16.01 27.21 7.88
C LEU A 200 -14.88 26.92 6.88
N GLY A 201 -13.75 26.38 7.34
CA GLY A 201 -12.63 26.05 6.47
C GLY A 201 -12.96 24.87 5.53
N ALA A 202 -12.36 24.84 4.34
CA ALA A 202 -12.65 23.80 3.33
C ALA A 202 -12.33 22.37 3.78
N ASN A 203 -11.43 22.22 4.75
CA ASN A 203 -11.08 20.93 5.36
C ASN A 203 -11.87 20.62 6.64
N LYS A 204 -13.00 21.31 6.89
CA LYS A 204 -13.85 21.18 8.07
C LYS A 204 -15.30 20.94 7.67
N ASP A 205 -16.02 20.21 8.50
CA ASP A 205 -17.41 19.84 8.26
C ASP A 205 -18.36 20.31 9.37
N LEU A 206 -19.62 20.56 9.00
CA LEU A 206 -20.71 20.92 9.93
C LEU A 206 -21.92 20.01 9.69
N GLY A 207 -22.42 19.42 10.77
CA GLY A 207 -23.49 18.43 10.74
C GLY A 207 -24.87 19.01 11.03
N PHE A 208 -25.89 18.34 10.50
CA PHE A 208 -27.29 18.52 10.89
C PHE A 208 -27.95 17.17 11.16
N ALA A 209 -28.84 17.12 12.15
CA ALA A 209 -29.75 16.00 12.40
C ALA A 209 -31.09 16.51 12.93
N ASN A 210 -32.10 15.65 12.85
CA ASN A 210 -33.43 15.90 13.42
C ASN A 210 -34.01 17.26 13.00
N VAL A 211 -34.00 17.54 11.70
CA VAL A 211 -34.53 18.79 11.15
C VAL A 211 -36.05 18.69 11.09
N VAL A 212 -36.73 19.60 11.79
CA VAL A 212 -38.17 19.59 12.00
C VAL A 212 -38.78 20.92 11.57
N ILE A 213 -39.85 20.85 10.80
CA ILE A 213 -40.70 21.98 10.39
C ILE A 213 -42.13 21.72 10.87
N GLU A 214 -42.65 22.58 11.74
CA GLU A 214 -44.01 22.54 12.25
C GLU A 214 -44.84 23.67 11.62
N GLY A 215 -46.11 23.42 11.31
CA GLY A 215 -47.02 24.45 10.81
C GLY A 215 -48.47 24.01 10.66
N THR A 216 -49.27 24.84 10.00
CA THR A 216 -50.68 24.56 9.68
C THR A 216 -50.88 24.56 8.17
N ILE A 217 -51.45 23.47 7.64
CA ILE A 217 -51.85 23.36 6.24
C ILE A 217 -53.35 23.63 6.13
N SER A 218 -53.74 24.53 5.23
CA SER A 218 -55.15 24.89 5.04
C SER A 218 -55.50 25.18 3.59
N GLY A 219 -56.73 24.86 3.18
CA GLY A 219 -57.24 25.13 1.83
C GLY A 219 -58.15 24.02 1.31
N THR A 220 -58.30 23.96 -0.02
CA THR A 220 -59.08 22.94 -0.71
C THR A 220 -58.22 22.31 -1.78
N ILE A 221 -57.99 20.99 -1.69
CA ILE A 221 -57.16 20.27 -2.67
C ILE A 221 -57.79 20.41 -4.06
N LEU A 222 -57.02 20.91 -5.02
CA LEU A 222 -57.38 20.93 -6.44
C LEU A 222 -56.68 19.76 -7.13
N ASP A 223 -57.44 19.01 -7.93
CA ASP A 223 -56.90 17.93 -8.75
C ASP A 223 -56.25 18.53 -9.99
N VAL A 224 -54.91 18.52 -10.05
CA VAL A 224 -54.10 19.01 -11.17
C VAL A 224 -53.41 17.82 -11.82
N LYS A 225 -53.36 17.83 -13.16
CA LYS A 225 -52.66 16.78 -13.91
C LYS A 225 -51.18 16.78 -13.53
N GLN A 226 -50.68 15.62 -13.10
CA GLN A 226 -49.26 15.42 -12.83
C GLN A 226 -48.51 15.05 -14.12
N CYS A 227 -47.29 15.56 -14.24
CA CYS A 227 -46.39 15.36 -15.36
C CYS A 227 -45.07 14.77 -14.85
N ASN A 228 -44.59 13.70 -15.47
CA ASN A 228 -43.33 13.07 -15.14
C ASN A 228 -42.15 13.82 -15.79
N LEU A 229 -41.11 14.11 -15.02
CA LEU A 229 -39.84 14.63 -15.50
C LEU A 229 -38.81 13.50 -15.53
N THR A 230 -38.16 13.33 -16.68
CA THR A 230 -36.94 12.54 -16.81
C THR A 230 -35.77 13.47 -17.13
N VAL A 231 -34.69 13.40 -16.37
CA VAL A 231 -33.45 14.17 -16.63
C VAL A 231 -32.39 13.22 -17.16
N GLN A 232 -31.72 13.61 -18.24
CA GLN A 232 -30.66 12.84 -18.88
C GLN A 232 -29.41 13.68 -19.12
N VAL A 233 -28.28 13.00 -19.18
CA VAL A 233 -26.97 13.56 -19.54
C VAL A 233 -26.50 12.77 -20.76
N SER A 234 -26.10 13.46 -21.82
CA SER A 234 -25.67 12.87 -23.07
C SER A 234 -24.30 13.42 -23.49
N PRO A 235 -23.25 12.58 -23.62
CA PRO A 235 -23.22 11.16 -23.27
C PRO A 235 -23.34 10.92 -21.76
N GLU A 236 -23.74 9.71 -21.37
CA GLU A 236 -23.85 9.34 -19.95
C GLU A 236 -22.52 9.54 -19.22
N GLY A 237 -22.55 10.14 -18.03
CA GLY A 237 -21.35 10.47 -17.25
C GLY A 237 -20.58 11.72 -17.71
N ALA A 238 -21.07 12.48 -18.69
CA ALA A 238 -20.40 13.71 -19.16
C ALA A 238 -20.54 14.91 -18.20
N GLY A 239 -21.41 14.82 -17.21
CA GLY A 239 -21.69 15.88 -16.25
C GLY A 239 -22.86 15.53 -15.36
N THR A 240 -23.29 16.49 -14.55
CA THR A 240 -24.47 16.40 -13.68
C THR A 240 -25.47 17.50 -14.02
N VAL A 241 -26.73 17.27 -13.67
CA VAL A 241 -27.82 18.24 -13.86
C VAL A 241 -28.53 18.43 -12.54
N ASN A 242 -28.61 19.68 -12.10
CA ASN A 242 -29.47 20.10 -11.01
C ASN A 242 -30.80 20.61 -11.57
N VAL A 243 -31.92 20.30 -10.90
CA VAL A 243 -33.26 20.82 -11.25
C VAL A 243 -33.93 21.42 -10.02
N VAL A 244 -34.46 22.63 -10.17
CA VAL A 244 -35.19 23.35 -9.12
C VAL A 244 -36.58 23.71 -9.60
N PRO A 245 -37.66 23.40 -8.84
CA PRO A 245 -37.68 22.58 -7.63
C PRO A 245 -37.25 21.12 -7.90
N VAL A 246 -36.63 20.48 -6.92
CA VAL A 246 -36.20 19.06 -7.02
C VAL A 246 -37.43 18.16 -7.08
N GLY A 247 -37.41 17.16 -7.96
CA GLY A 247 -38.49 16.18 -8.10
C GLY A 247 -38.48 15.48 -9.45
N ASN A 248 -39.28 14.42 -9.57
CA ASN A 248 -39.49 13.67 -10.82
C ASN A 248 -40.96 13.68 -11.28
N VAL A 249 -41.85 14.27 -10.48
CA VAL A 249 -43.28 14.43 -10.79
C VAL A 249 -43.70 15.83 -10.36
N PHE A 250 -44.32 16.59 -11.27
CA PHE A 250 -44.73 17.97 -11.03
C PHE A 250 -46.15 18.22 -11.53
N ASP A 251 -46.84 19.17 -10.93
CA ASP A 251 -48.13 19.64 -11.43
C ASP A 251 -47.95 20.32 -12.79
N GLU A 252 -48.90 20.12 -13.70
CA GLU A 252 -48.90 20.75 -15.03
C GLU A 252 -48.80 22.28 -14.91
N ASN A 253 -47.92 22.87 -15.72
CA ASN A 253 -47.51 24.27 -15.75
C ASN A 253 -46.53 24.71 -14.63
N THR A 254 -45.94 23.76 -13.89
CA THR A 254 -44.80 24.08 -13.00
C THR A 254 -43.61 24.57 -13.81
N VAL A 255 -42.95 25.65 -13.37
CA VAL A 255 -41.71 26.14 -13.97
C VAL A 255 -40.54 25.46 -13.28
N LEU A 256 -39.66 24.83 -14.07
CA LEU A 256 -38.47 24.11 -13.64
C LEU A 256 -37.23 24.83 -14.16
N THR A 257 -36.22 24.99 -13.32
CA THR A 257 -34.90 25.54 -13.70
C THR A 257 -33.87 24.44 -13.66
N PHE A 258 -33.20 24.18 -14.79
CA PHE A 258 -32.15 23.18 -14.93
C PHE A 258 -30.79 23.88 -15.02
N THR A 259 -29.80 23.40 -14.26
CA THR A 259 -28.42 23.88 -14.30
C THR A 259 -27.49 22.69 -14.52
N GLN A 260 -26.48 22.85 -15.37
CA GLN A 260 -25.53 21.79 -15.71
C GLN A 260 -24.15 22.04 -15.09
N THR A 261 -23.47 20.95 -14.70
CA THR A 261 -22.05 20.95 -14.34
C THR A 261 -21.34 19.88 -15.18
N ARG A 262 -20.38 20.30 -16.01
CA ARG A 262 -19.61 19.38 -16.86
C ARG A 262 -18.57 18.59 -16.06
N ASN A 263 -18.29 17.36 -16.48
CA ASN A 263 -17.12 16.61 -16.04
C ASN A 263 -15.89 16.96 -16.91
N PHE A 264 -14.68 16.74 -16.38
CA PHE A 264 -13.43 16.92 -17.12
C PHE A 264 -13.41 16.09 -18.41
N GLY A 265 -12.91 16.68 -19.51
CA GLY A 265 -12.94 16.05 -20.83
C GLY A 265 -14.27 16.20 -21.57
N TYR A 266 -15.19 17.02 -21.08
CA TYR A 266 -16.46 17.30 -21.73
C TYR A 266 -16.80 18.79 -21.76
N ARG A 267 -17.38 19.25 -22.86
CA ARG A 267 -17.90 20.61 -23.04
C ARG A 267 -19.41 20.56 -23.14
N PHE A 268 -20.12 21.35 -22.35
CA PHE A 268 -21.56 21.51 -22.52
C PHE A 268 -21.90 22.17 -23.85
N THR A 269 -22.83 21.59 -24.60
CA THR A 269 -23.26 22.08 -25.92
C THR A 269 -24.69 22.58 -25.94
N GLY A 270 -25.49 22.29 -24.91
CA GLY A 270 -26.87 22.77 -24.81
C GLY A 270 -27.85 21.73 -24.29
N TRP A 271 -29.06 22.17 -23.99
CA TRP A 271 -30.20 21.38 -23.59
C TRP A 271 -31.02 20.90 -24.78
N SER A 272 -31.61 19.72 -24.67
CA SER A 272 -32.63 19.22 -25.58
C SER A 272 -33.79 18.62 -24.81
N VAL A 273 -35.00 19.05 -25.12
CA VAL A 273 -36.23 18.63 -24.47
C VAL A 273 -37.08 17.80 -25.43
N SER A 274 -37.77 16.77 -24.94
CA SER A 274 -38.57 15.85 -25.76
C SER A 274 -39.71 16.49 -26.54
N ASP A 275 -40.11 17.72 -26.20
CA ASP A 275 -41.11 18.51 -26.94
C ASP A 275 -40.51 19.31 -28.12
N GLY A 276 -39.19 19.24 -28.32
CA GLY A 276 -38.44 19.95 -29.35
C GLY A 276 -37.76 21.24 -28.89
N THR A 277 -37.90 21.65 -27.62
CA THR A 277 -37.22 22.82 -27.06
C THR A 277 -35.70 22.57 -26.96
N THR A 278 -34.89 23.57 -27.34
CA THR A 278 -33.42 23.53 -27.23
C THR A 278 -32.89 24.85 -26.67
N SER A 279 -31.80 24.80 -25.91
CA SER A 279 -31.13 26.00 -25.37
C SER A 279 -29.63 25.77 -25.30
N GLU A 280 -28.80 26.75 -25.67
CA GLU A 280 -27.33 26.68 -25.50
C GLU A 280 -26.88 27.30 -24.16
N GLU A 281 -27.80 27.94 -23.44
CA GLU A 281 -27.52 28.56 -22.14
C GLU A 281 -27.22 27.48 -21.08
N ALA A 282 -26.28 27.77 -20.17
CA ALA A 282 -25.91 26.86 -19.09
C ALA A 282 -27.07 26.56 -18.12
N GLU A 283 -28.08 27.44 -18.11
CA GLU A 283 -29.32 27.29 -17.37
C GLU A 283 -30.52 27.23 -18.33
N LEU A 284 -31.48 26.34 -18.06
CA LEU A 284 -32.74 26.23 -18.79
C LEU A 284 -33.93 26.41 -17.84
N ALA A 285 -34.73 27.46 -18.05
CA ALA A 285 -36.07 27.56 -17.48
C ALA A 285 -37.10 26.89 -18.42
N TYR A 286 -37.88 25.94 -17.91
CA TYR A 286 -38.82 25.13 -18.67
C TYR A 286 -40.15 24.92 -17.93
N THR A 287 -41.27 25.21 -18.58
CA THR A 287 -42.61 24.98 -18.02
C THR A 287 -43.12 23.61 -18.44
N ILE A 288 -43.32 22.70 -17.48
CA ILE A 288 -43.75 21.32 -17.77
C ILE A 288 -45.26 21.24 -18.05
N THR A 289 -45.65 20.99 -19.31
CA THR A 289 -47.07 20.87 -19.72
C THR A 289 -47.52 19.42 -19.98
N GLY A 290 -46.62 18.46 -19.77
CA GLY A 290 -46.83 17.03 -19.98
C GLY A 290 -45.57 16.26 -19.60
N ASP A 291 -45.62 14.93 -19.67
CA ASP A 291 -44.44 14.09 -19.42
C ASP A 291 -43.31 14.48 -20.38
N VAL A 292 -42.13 14.78 -19.83
CA VAL A 292 -41.01 15.36 -20.57
C VAL A 292 -39.69 14.71 -20.19
N THR A 293 -38.79 14.60 -21.17
CA THR A 293 -37.37 14.30 -20.95
C THR A 293 -36.53 15.52 -21.28
N VAL A 294 -35.72 15.98 -20.33
CA VAL A 294 -34.77 17.08 -20.48
C VAL A 294 -33.36 16.49 -20.48
N THR A 295 -32.61 16.74 -21.54
CA THR A 295 -31.24 16.21 -21.74
C THR A 295 -30.24 17.34 -21.73
N ALA A 296 -29.22 17.29 -20.86
CA ALA A 296 -28.02 18.10 -20.99
C ALA A 296 -27.06 17.42 -21.96
N ASN A 297 -26.73 18.10 -23.06
CA ASN A 297 -25.84 17.57 -24.08
C ASN A 297 -24.43 18.13 -23.91
N TYR A 298 -23.45 17.26 -24.11
CA TYR A 298 -22.05 17.55 -24.04
C TYR A 298 -21.32 16.96 -25.25
N GLU A 299 -20.20 17.58 -25.58
CA GLU A 299 -19.24 17.09 -26.55
C GLU A 299 -17.98 16.65 -25.82
N ARG A 300 -17.43 15.50 -26.20
CA ARG A 300 -16.16 15.01 -25.66
C ARG A 300 -15.01 15.88 -26.17
N ILE A 301 -14.20 16.38 -25.25
CA ILE A 301 -12.93 17.03 -25.53
C ILE A 301 -11.83 15.96 -25.42
N ASN A 302 -10.87 15.98 -26.34
CA ASN A 302 -9.69 15.12 -26.18
C ASN A 302 -8.93 15.56 -24.93
N THR A 303 -8.37 14.59 -24.22
CA THR A 303 -7.50 14.84 -23.07
C THR A 303 -6.16 14.21 -23.32
N TYR A 304 -5.10 14.87 -22.88
CA TYR A 304 -3.73 14.45 -23.10
C TYR A 304 -2.97 14.40 -21.77
N ALA A 305 -2.12 13.39 -21.63
CA ALA A 305 -1.28 13.23 -20.46
C ALA A 305 -0.01 14.08 -20.59
N LEU A 306 0.37 14.78 -19.52
CA LEU A 306 1.65 15.45 -19.41
C LEU A 306 2.48 14.76 -18.32
N SER A 307 3.49 13.99 -18.72
CA SER A 307 4.50 13.48 -17.81
C SER A 307 5.63 14.49 -17.69
N TYR A 308 6.09 14.72 -16.46
CA TYR A 308 7.29 15.50 -16.19
C TYR A 308 8.05 14.91 -15.02
N GLY A 309 9.38 15.11 -15.03
CA GLY A 309 10.26 14.60 -13.99
C GLY A 309 11.62 15.28 -14.00
N ALA A 310 12.38 15.09 -12.94
CA ALA A 310 13.68 15.72 -12.75
C ALA A 310 14.83 14.73 -12.99
N THR A 311 15.97 15.25 -13.42
CA THR A 311 17.22 14.50 -13.63
C THR A 311 18.40 15.28 -13.06
N GLY A 312 19.57 14.63 -12.92
CA GLY A 312 20.77 15.28 -12.38
C GLY A 312 20.69 15.58 -10.88
N GLY A 313 20.01 14.72 -10.12
CA GLY A 313 19.83 14.86 -8.67
C GLY A 313 18.60 15.65 -8.24
N GLY A 314 17.92 16.32 -9.18
CA GLY A 314 16.63 16.97 -8.90
C GLY A 314 15.52 15.98 -8.56
N ARG A 315 14.50 16.46 -7.83
CA ARG A 315 13.29 15.72 -7.49
C ARG A 315 12.12 16.19 -8.34
N ASP A 316 11.17 15.30 -8.64
CA ASP A 316 10.04 15.62 -9.53
C ASP A 316 9.19 16.77 -9.00
N TYR A 317 9.08 16.90 -7.67
CA TYR A 317 8.39 18.00 -7.02
C TYR A 317 9.06 19.37 -7.19
N MET A 318 10.31 19.42 -7.69
CA MET A 318 10.99 20.65 -8.05
C MET A 318 10.46 21.23 -9.38
N ILE A 319 9.50 20.56 -10.02
CA ILE A 319 8.78 21.03 -11.20
C ILE A 319 7.32 21.29 -10.83
N THR A 320 6.87 22.52 -11.03
CA THR A 320 5.49 22.92 -10.76
C THR A 320 4.76 23.24 -12.06
N PRO A 321 3.67 22.53 -12.40
CA PRO A 321 2.81 22.90 -13.51
C PRO A 321 1.81 24.01 -13.14
N THR A 322 1.45 24.86 -14.09
CA THR A 322 0.36 25.84 -13.96
C THR A 322 -0.39 25.98 -15.29
N PRO A 323 -1.71 25.73 -15.36
CA PRO A 323 -2.59 25.31 -14.26
C PRO A 323 -2.24 23.91 -13.72
N GLU A 324 -2.73 23.58 -12.53
CA GLU A 324 -2.60 22.24 -11.96
C GLU A 324 -3.32 21.19 -12.84
N PRO A 325 -2.81 19.95 -12.90
CA PRO A 325 -3.43 18.89 -13.69
C PRO A 325 -4.72 18.37 -13.05
N THR A 326 -5.58 17.78 -13.87
CA THR A 326 -6.63 16.87 -13.37
C THR A 326 -6.05 15.45 -13.35
N GLU A 327 -5.94 14.84 -12.18
CA GLU A 327 -5.45 13.46 -12.08
C GLU A 327 -6.54 12.47 -12.50
N VAL A 328 -6.22 11.62 -13.48
CA VAL A 328 -7.10 10.51 -13.92
C VAL A 328 -6.22 9.27 -14.07
N ASP A 329 -6.56 8.21 -13.32
CA ASP A 329 -5.80 6.94 -13.29
C ASP A 329 -4.30 7.12 -13.01
N GLY A 330 -3.95 8.03 -12.08
CA GLY A 330 -2.56 8.35 -11.71
C GLY A 330 -1.77 9.13 -12.77
N LYS A 331 -2.46 9.71 -13.77
CA LYS A 331 -1.85 10.55 -14.81
C LYS A 331 -2.30 11.99 -14.70
N ASN A 332 -1.37 12.91 -14.90
CA ASN A 332 -1.64 14.33 -15.01
C ASN A 332 -2.28 14.65 -16.36
N MET A 333 -3.60 14.84 -16.38
CA MET A 333 -4.38 15.06 -17.60
C MET A 333 -4.73 16.54 -17.79
N TYR A 334 -4.74 16.96 -19.05
CA TYR A 334 -5.18 18.28 -19.49
C TYR A 334 -6.12 18.17 -20.69
N GLU A 335 -7.07 19.11 -20.82
CA GLU A 335 -7.94 19.20 -22.00
C GLU A 335 -7.15 19.72 -23.21
N GLU A 336 -7.50 19.25 -24.40
CA GLU A 336 -6.87 19.67 -25.65
C GLU A 336 -6.81 21.19 -25.81
N GLY A 337 -5.62 21.70 -26.15
CA GLY A 337 -5.34 23.12 -26.32
C GLY A 337 -4.95 23.85 -25.03
N THR A 338 -4.94 23.19 -23.87
CA THR A 338 -4.43 23.79 -22.63
C THR A 338 -2.96 24.16 -22.76
N GLU A 339 -2.59 25.38 -22.38
CA GLU A 339 -1.19 25.82 -22.28
C GLU A 339 -0.74 25.67 -20.83
N VAL A 340 0.15 24.71 -20.58
CA VAL A 340 0.71 24.43 -19.26
C VAL A 340 2.07 25.09 -19.15
N THR A 341 2.25 25.96 -18.15
CA THR A 341 3.57 26.50 -17.80
C THR A 341 4.22 25.54 -16.80
N LEU A 342 5.39 24.99 -17.14
CA LEU A 342 6.22 24.22 -16.22
C LEU A 342 7.31 25.13 -15.66
N THR A 343 7.43 25.19 -14.33
CA THR A 343 8.45 25.97 -13.63
C THR A 343 9.35 25.04 -12.84
N ALA A 344 10.65 25.03 -13.14
CA ALA A 344 11.68 24.30 -12.40
C ALA A 344 12.33 25.21 -11.34
N THR A 345 12.33 24.76 -10.09
CA THR A 345 12.86 25.51 -8.95
C THR A 345 14.04 24.78 -8.33
N GLY A 346 15.23 25.38 -8.37
CA GLY A 346 16.42 24.87 -7.70
C GLY A 346 16.37 25.06 -6.18
N ASN A 347 17.40 24.57 -5.47
CA ASN A 347 17.56 24.73 -4.03
C ASN A 347 19.01 25.08 -3.67
N TYR A 348 19.40 24.96 -2.40
CA TYR A 348 20.75 25.33 -1.94
C TYR A 348 21.88 24.56 -2.62
N ILE A 349 21.62 23.33 -3.08
CA ILE A 349 22.62 22.40 -3.63
C ILE A 349 22.46 22.16 -5.13
N LEU A 350 21.30 22.49 -5.72
CA LEU A 350 20.97 22.20 -7.11
C LEU A 350 20.50 23.45 -7.85
N ASP A 351 21.14 23.73 -8.98
CA ASP A 351 20.72 24.75 -9.93
C ASP A 351 20.01 24.09 -11.13
N PHE A 352 18.94 24.73 -11.62
CA PHE A 352 18.31 24.32 -12.87
C PHE A 352 19.29 24.53 -14.05
N SER A 353 19.40 23.52 -14.92
CA SER A 353 20.28 23.53 -16.09
C SER A 353 19.50 23.77 -17.38
N ASN A 354 18.66 22.80 -17.78
CA ASN A 354 17.89 22.87 -19.01
C ASN A 354 16.70 21.89 -18.99
N TRP A 355 15.72 22.13 -19.86
CA TRP A 355 14.66 21.18 -20.16
C TRP A 355 15.09 20.17 -21.24
N SER A 356 14.45 19.01 -21.30
CA SER A 356 14.66 18.02 -22.38
C SER A 356 14.35 18.54 -23.77
N THR A 357 13.56 19.61 -23.86
CA THR A 357 13.22 20.35 -25.08
C THR A 357 14.31 21.35 -25.50
N GLY A 358 15.32 21.58 -24.65
CA GLY A 358 16.53 22.35 -24.94
C GLY A 358 16.54 23.77 -24.37
N GLU A 359 15.44 24.25 -23.80
CA GLU A 359 15.35 25.57 -23.16
C GLU A 359 16.14 25.62 -21.85
N THR A 360 16.81 26.75 -21.61
CA THR A 360 17.62 27.00 -20.40
C THR A 360 16.99 28.02 -19.47
N THR A 361 15.74 28.43 -19.73
CA THR A 361 14.93 29.20 -18.78
C THR A 361 14.19 28.24 -17.85
N PRO A 362 14.11 28.52 -16.55
CA PRO A 362 13.42 27.65 -15.59
C PRO A 362 11.91 27.56 -15.85
N GLU A 363 11.35 28.44 -16.67
CA GLU A 363 9.95 28.39 -17.11
C GLU A 363 9.87 28.04 -18.60
N ILE A 364 8.99 27.10 -18.93
CA ILE A 364 8.60 26.76 -20.31
C ILE A 364 7.09 26.61 -20.43
N LYS A 365 6.58 26.73 -21.65
CA LYS A 365 5.17 26.53 -21.97
C LYS A 365 5.00 25.31 -22.85
N VAL A 366 4.09 24.42 -22.45
CA VAL A 366 3.74 23.19 -23.15
C VAL A 366 2.28 23.28 -23.59
N THR A 367 2.04 23.25 -24.89
CA THR A 367 0.68 23.13 -25.43
C THR A 367 0.26 21.66 -25.46
N MET A 368 -0.88 21.36 -24.86
CA MET A 368 -1.43 20.01 -24.76
C MET A 368 -2.27 19.67 -25.99
N ASP A 369 -1.61 19.22 -27.05
CA ASP A 369 -2.19 18.79 -28.34
C ASP A 369 -1.96 17.30 -28.64
N GLN A 370 -1.19 16.63 -27.78
CA GLN A 370 -0.89 15.19 -27.76
C GLN A 370 -0.31 14.87 -26.38
N ASP A 371 -0.12 13.59 -26.05
CA ASP A 371 0.61 13.21 -24.85
C ASP A 371 2.05 13.77 -24.90
N ARG A 372 2.51 14.36 -23.80
CA ARG A 372 3.81 15.02 -23.69
C ARG A 372 4.61 14.41 -22.55
N ASN A 373 5.93 14.34 -22.74
CA ASN A 373 6.90 13.99 -21.70
C ASN A 373 8.02 15.04 -21.70
N VAL A 374 8.24 15.70 -20.56
CA VAL A 374 9.20 16.81 -20.43
C VAL A 374 9.99 16.68 -19.14
N THR A 375 11.32 16.65 -19.20
CA THR A 375 12.14 16.52 -17.99
C THR A 375 13.00 17.76 -17.74
N ALA A 376 13.15 18.16 -16.48
CA ALA A 376 14.09 19.20 -16.07
C ALA A 376 15.42 18.58 -15.63
N ALA A 377 16.54 19.04 -16.20
CA ALA A 377 17.86 18.68 -15.75
C ALA A 377 18.36 19.71 -14.73
N PHE A 378 18.83 19.21 -13.59
CA PHE A 378 19.52 19.99 -12.57
C PHE A 378 21.01 19.66 -12.55
N ALA A 379 21.81 20.60 -12.05
CA ALA A 379 23.24 20.42 -11.84
C ALA A 379 23.57 20.73 -10.38
N ALA A 380 24.38 19.87 -9.75
CA ALA A 380 24.89 20.12 -8.41
C ALA A 380 25.77 21.38 -8.41
N SER A 381 25.36 22.38 -7.64
CA SER A 381 26.16 23.58 -7.35
C SER A 381 27.05 23.37 -6.11
N LYS A 382 26.72 22.37 -5.29
CA LYS A 382 27.49 21.89 -4.13
C LYS A 382 27.30 20.38 -3.99
N ASP A 383 28.35 19.69 -3.57
CA ASP A 383 28.26 18.29 -3.18
C ASP A 383 27.61 18.19 -1.80
N VAL A 384 26.56 17.37 -1.71
CA VAL A 384 25.77 17.17 -0.49
C VAL A 384 26.18 15.85 0.17
N ILE A 385 26.31 15.86 1.49
CA ILE A 385 26.43 14.65 2.32
C ILE A 385 25.01 14.16 2.63
N ALA A 386 24.21 15.03 3.25
CA ALA A 386 22.79 14.81 3.52
C ALA A 386 22.05 16.16 3.53
N GLY A 387 20.78 16.17 3.11
CA GLY A 387 19.95 17.37 3.07
C GLY A 387 18.46 17.09 3.19
N TRP A 388 17.75 17.99 3.87
CA TRP A 388 16.31 17.95 4.11
C TRP A 388 15.70 19.28 3.67
N ASP A 389 14.91 19.23 2.59
CA ASP A 389 14.19 20.41 2.07
C ASP A 389 12.76 20.50 2.61
N PHE A 390 12.27 19.43 3.27
CA PHE A 390 10.94 19.33 3.84
C PHE A 390 9.83 19.60 2.81
N TYR A 391 9.99 19.17 1.55
CA TYR A 391 8.88 19.23 0.60
C TYR A 391 7.79 18.20 0.96
N LEU A 392 8.20 16.93 1.09
CA LEU A 392 7.31 15.82 1.42
C LEU A 392 7.00 15.76 2.92
N THR A 393 5.95 15.06 3.30
CA THR A 393 5.58 14.82 4.70
C THR A 393 6.54 13.86 5.40
N GLY A 394 6.63 13.95 6.73
CA GLY A 394 7.45 13.10 7.59
C GLY A 394 7.87 13.87 8.84
N ASN A 395 7.47 13.37 10.02
CA ASN A 395 7.57 14.13 11.26
C ASN A 395 8.35 13.44 12.40
N ASN A 396 8.94 12.28 12.15
CA ASN A 396 9.75 11.54 13.11
C ASN A 396 10.74 10.65 12.35
N GLY A 397 12.05 10.79 12.59
CA GLY A 397 13.05 9.98 11.89
C GLY A 397 13.06 10.20 10.38
N ARG A 398 12.86 11.45 9.94
CA ARG A 398 12.72 11.79 8.52
C ARG A 398 14.05 11.58 7.80
N LYS A 399 14.08 10.71 6.78
CA LYS A 399 15.26 10.49 5.93
C LYS A 399 15.67 11.73 5.15
N ALA A 400 16.94 11.81 4.78
CA ALA A 400 17.45 12.85 3.92
C ALA A 400 16.75 12.83 2.54
N ASP A 401 16.28 14.00 2.10
CA ASP A 401 15.68 14.21 0.78
C ASP A 401 16.76 14.17 -0.32
N PHE A 402 18.00 14.53 0.03
CA PHE A 402 19.20 14.47 -0.81
C PHE A 402 20.35 13.89 0.00
N TYR A 403 21.11 12.96 -0.57
CA TYR A 403 22.21 12.31 0.12
C TYR A 403 23.29 11.87 -0.87
N ALA A 404 24.52 11.82 -0.38
CA ALA A 404 25.60 11.09 -1.03
C ALA A 404 25.45 9.57 -0.77
N ASP A 405 26.26 8.79 -1.48
CA ASP A 405 26.47 7.38 -1.14
C ASP A 405 26.81 7.25 0.36
N ASP A 406 26.34 6.16 0.98
CA ASP A 406 26.44 5.87 2.43
C ASP A 406 25.62 6.76 3.37
N ASN A 407 24.83 7.70 2.85
CA ASN A 407 24.02 8.62 3.65
C ASN A 407 22.52 8.46 3.36
N ASP A 408 22.11 7.40 2.66
CA ASP A 408 20.70 7.08 2.36
C ASP A 408 19.92 6.56 3.57
N ALA A 409 20.61 6.20 4.65
CA ALA A 409 20.04 5.89 5.97
C ALA A 409 19.93 7.12 6.88
N ASP A 410 20.52 8.26 6.50
CA ASP A 410 20.60 9.42 7.38
C ASP A 410 19.23 10.00 7.65
N ALA A 411 18.92 10.17 8.94
CA ALA A 411 17.64 10.67 9.39
C ALA A 411 17.81 11.91 10.28
N LEU A 412 16.82 12.79 10.21
CA LEU A 412 16.62 13.87 11.14
C LEU A 412 15.65 13.42 12.22
N VAL A 413 16.07 13.55 13.47
CA VAL A 413 15.28 13.16 14.64
C VAL A 413 15.23 14.32 15.63
N MET A 414 14.07 14.53 16.24
CA MET A 414 13.93 15.46 17.36
C MET A 414 13.98 14.70 18.68
N ARG A 415 14.89 15.10 19.58
CA ARG A 415 15.11 14.44 20.86
C ARG A 415 15.56 15.39 21.97
N ASN A 416 15.64 14.90 23.19
CA ASN A 416 16.19 15.63 24.32
C ASN A 416 17.54 15.04 24.79
N GLU A 417 18.17 15.67 25.79
CA GLU A 417 19.46 15.23 26.35
C GLU A 417 19.41 13.85 27.04
N ALA A 418 18.22 13.36 27.41
CA ALA A 418 18.05 12.01 27.94
C ALA A 418 18.00 10.94 26.83
N GLY A 419 18.01 11.36 25.55
CA GLY A 419 17.89 10.48 24.39
C GLY A 419 16.44 10.12 24.03
N GLU A 420 15.44 10.75 24.66
CA GLU A 420 14.04 10.49 24.32
C GLU A 420 13.67 11.19 23.00
N SER A 421 13.16 10.42 22.05
CA SER A 421 12.69 10.93 20.75
C SER A 421 11.22 11.36 20.80
N ARG A 422 10.88 12.38 20.00
CA ARG A 422 9.51 12.86 19.78
C ARG A 422 9.33 13.25 18.32
N GLY A 423 8.12 13.03 17.81
CA GLY A 423 7.73 13.63 16.54
C GLY A 423 7.55 15.15 16.66
N TRP A 424 7.74 15.86 15.56
CA TRP A 424 7.45 17.29 15.45
C TRP A 424 6.10 17.54 14.77
N LEU A 425 5.65 18.79 14.74
CA LEU A 425 4.52 19.21 13.90
C LEU A 425 5.02 19.33 12.45
N ASP A 426 4.50 18.49 11.56
CA ASP A 426 4.81 18.53 10.14
C ASP A 426 4.36 19.86 9.52
N ARG A 427 5.33 20.64 9.06
CA ARG A 427 5.12 21.87 8.29
C ARG A 427 5.83 21.75 6.95
N SER A 428 5.84 20.56 6.35
CA SER A 428 6.34 20.37 4.99
C SER A 428 5.57 21.24 3.98
N VAL A 429 6.10 21.41 2.77
CA VAL A 429 5.41 22.17 1.71
C VAL A 429 4.02 21.58 1.44
N VAL A 430 3.92 20.24 1.38
CA VAL A 430 2.65 19.52 1.23
C VAL A 430 1.70 19.76 2.42
N SER A 431 2.22 19.96 3.63
CA SER A 431 1.44 20.32 4.84
C SER A 431 1.23 21.85 5.02
N GLY A 432 1.51 22.65 3.99
CA GLY A 432 1.26 24.08 3.94
C GLY A 432 2.40 24.98 4.41
N GLY A 433 3.55 24.43 4.81
CA GLY A 433 4.76 25.19 5.11
C GLY A 433 4.68 26.12 6.34
N ASP A 434 5.81 26.67 6.75
CA ASP A 434 5.88 27.85 7.61
C ASP A 434 6.33 29.04 6.78
N GLU A 435 5.47 30.07 6.69
CA GLU A 435 5.73 31.29 5.91
C GLU A 435 6.17 31.01 4.46
N GLY A 436 5.58 29.97 3.83
CA GLY A 436 5.84 29.57 2.45
C GLY A 436 7.01 28.61 2.25
N ARG A 437 7.64 28.11 3.32
CA ARG A 437 8.78 27.16 3.26
C ARG A 437 8.46 25.87 4.00
N GLY A 438 8.92 24.73 3.47
CA GLY A 438 8.87 23.45 4.19
C GLY A 438 9.69 23.51 5.48
N ALA A 439 9.16 22.99 6.58
CA ALA A 439 9.83 23.02 7.88
C ALA A 439 9.42 21.87 8.81
N ALA A 440 10.28 21.61 9.79
CA ALA A 440 9.95 20.85 11.00
C ALA A 440 9.74 21.81 12.16
N ARG A 441 8.54 21.81 12.79
CA ARG A 441 8.23 22.67 13.93
C ARG A 441 8.13 21.86 15.23
N ASN A 442 8.94 22.19 16.23
CA ASN A 442 9.08 21.42 17.47
C ASN A 442 7.72 21.11 18.16
N TRP A 443 6.96 22.16 18.49
CA TRP A 443 5.60 22.13 19.00
C TRP A 443 5.36 21.29 20.28
N GLN A 444 6.41 20.93 21.03
CA GLN A 444 6.26 20.21 22.31
C GLN A 444 5.85 21.18 23.43
N THR A 445 5.12 20.68 24.43
CA THR A 445 4.62 21.46 25.59
C THR A 445 5.55 21.47 26.81
N ASN A 446 6.76 20.95 26.65
CA ASN A 446 7.79 20.97 27.69
C ASN A 446 8.43 22.36 27.81
N GLU A 447 9.38 22.53 28.74
CA GLU A 447 10.17 23.75 28.83
C GLU A 447 10.84 24.06 27.46
N LEU A 448 10.80 25.32 27.03
CA LEU A 448 11.42 25.77 25.77
C LEU A 448 12.88 25.32 25.65
N GLY A 449 13.31 24.98 24.44
CA GLY A 449 14.67 24.49 24.16
C GLY A 449 15.00 23.13 24.76
N THR A 450 14.01 22.36 25.24
CA THR A 450 14.25 21.00 25.76
C THR A 450 14.51 19.98 24.65
N PHE A 451 13.71 20.05 23.58
CA PHE A 451 13.87 19.19 22.41
C PHE A 451 14.64 19.93 21.31
N TYR A 452 15.53 19.21 20.63
CA TYR A 452 16.38 19.70 19.56
C TYR A 452 16.40 18.72 18.41
N TRP A 453 16.70 19.21 17.21
CA TRP A 453 16.92 18.35 16.05
C TRP A 453 18.36 17.87 16.04
N GLN A 454 18.54 16.60 15.67
CA GLN A 454 19.82 15.95 15.54
C GLN A 454 19.82 15.06 14.31
N THR A 455 20.97 14.99 13.65
CA THR A 455 21.25 13.99 12.62
C THR A 455 22.65 13.41 12.81
N GLN A 456 22.88 12.24 12.24
CA GLN A 456 24.15 11.54 12.15
C GLN A 456 24.42 11.34 10.65
N VAL A 457 25.59 11.76 10.19
CA VAL A 457 26.01 11.59 8.79
C VAL A 457 27.34 10.85 8.68
N ASN A 458 27.54 10.17 7.55
CA ASN A 458 28.82 9.57 7.18
C ASN A 458 29.64 10.55 6.33
N ALA A 459 30.68 11.11 6.95
CA ALA A 459 31.59 12.04 6.30
C ALA A 459 32.91 11.40 5.85
N ALA A 460 33.02 10.06 5.81
CA ALA A 460 34.27 9.35 5.49
C ALA A 460 34.84 9.76 4.12
N ALA A 461 33.95 10.03 3.17
CA ALA A 461 34.29 10.46 1.81
C ALA A 461 34.34 11.99 1.64
N PHE A 462 34.38 12.78 2.71
CA PHE A 462 34.23 14.24 2.63
C PHE A 462 35.18 15.02 3.55
N LYS A 463 35.60 16.20 3.07
CA LYS A 463 36.26 17.24 3.86
C LYS A 463 35.60 18.61 3.67
N ASP A 464 36.08 19.62 4.39
CA ASP A 464 35.61 21.01 4.28
C ASP A 464 34.08 21.11 4.51
N ILE A 465 33.61 20.35 5.51
CA ILE A 465 32.19 20.12 5.74
C ILE A 465 31.50 21.39 6.27
N LYS A 466 30.31 21.69 5.75
CA LYS A 466 29.50 22.85 6.11
C LYS A 466 28.08 22.43 6.46
N VAL A 467 27.53 23.08 7.49
CA VAL A 467 26.15 22.89 7.97
C VAL A 467 25.36 24.15 7.67
N HIS A 468 24.42 24.06 6.73
CA HIS A 468 23.45 25.11 6.43
C HIS A 468 22.08 24.76 6.99
N ALA A 469 21.38 25.75 7.53
CA ALA A 469 19.97 25.64 7.88
C ALA A 469 19.30 27.02 7.92
N ALA A 470 17.97 27.00 7.94
CA ALA A 470 17.14 28.16 8.20
C ALA A 470 16.30 27.93 9.46
N MET A 471 16.27 28.91 10.37
CA MET A 471 15.45 28.83 11.58
C MET A 471 14.52 30.02 11.69
N MET A 472 13.31 29.76 12.16
CA MET A 472 12.35 30.79 12.55
C MET A 472 11.53 30.31 13.75
N PHE A 473 10.69 31.17 14.31
CA PHE A 473 9.75 30.75 15.34
C PHE A 473 8.36 31.33 15.13
N ASN A 474 7.35 30.53 15.49
CA ASN A 474 5.98 30.96 15.72
C ASN A 474 5.76 31.06 17.23
N TYR A 475 4.90 31.98 17.68
CA TYR A 475 4.59 32.16 19.11
C TYR A 475 5.84 32.47 19.94
N ASN A 476 6.45 31.50 20.61
CA ASN A 476 7.63 31.66 21.47
C ASN A 476 8.69 30.57 21.27
N THR A 477 9.94 30.92 21.62
CA THR A 477 11.08 30.01 21.73
C THR A 477 12.23 30.68 22.52
N MET A 478 13.39 30.03 22.65
CA MET A 478 14.62 30.66 23.13
C MET A 478 15.23 31.59 22.07
N SER A 479 15.62 32.80 22.48
CA SER A 479 16.22 33.81 21.56
C SER A 479 17.48 33.36 20.85
N ARG A 480 18.18 32.34 21.37
CA ARG A 480 19.35 31.74 20.75
C ARG A 480 19.17 30.24 20.53
N GLN A 481 19.59 29.79 19.36
CA GLN A 481 19.68 28.37 18.99
C GLN A 481 21.13 28.07 18.61
N ASP A 482 21.81 27.25 19.42
CA ASP A 482 23.18 26.82 19.18
C ASP A 482 23.22 25.66 18.17
N VAL A 483 24.23 25.68 17.31
CA VAL A 483 24.57 24.55 16.44
C VAL A 483 25.81 23.87 17.01
N GLU A 484 25.70 22.58 17.26
CA GLU A 484 26.74 21.78 17.90
C GLU A 484 27.05 20.53 17.08
N TRP A 485 28.25 20.01 17.25
CA TRP A 485 28.71 18.79 16.58
C TRP A 485 29.44 17.85 17.55
N SER A 486 29.53 16.57 17.18
CA SER A 486 30.20 15.53 17.95
C SER A 486 30.66 14.37 17.05
N LEU A 487 31.69 13.63 17.49
CA LEU A 487 32.13 12.36 16.86
C LEU A 487 31.64 11.12 17.60
N ASP A 488 31.30 11.25 18.89
CA ASP A 488 30.89 10.14 19.76
C ASP A 488 29.41 10.24 20.18
N GLY A 489 28.73 11.33 19.83
CA GLY A 489 27.35 11.62 20.22
C GLY A 489 27.18 12.01 21.70
N GLN A 490 28.28 12.10 22.45
CA GLN A 490 28.29 12.36 23.91
C GLN A 490 28.99 13.68 24.23
N THR A 491 30.11 13.95 23.58
CA THR A 491 30.93 15.14 23.74
C THR A 491 30.58 16.15 22.65
N TRP A 492 29.85 17.20 23.01
CA TRP A 492 29.34 18.20 22.08
C TRP A 492 30.17 19.48 22.08
N ASN A 493 30.49 19.98 20.89
CA ASN A 493 31.23 21.22 20.67
C ASN A 493 30.36 22.20 19.86
N LYS A 494 30.34 23.48 20.25
CA LYS A 494 29.60 24.51 19.51
C LYS A 494 30.35 24.99 18.27
N ILE A 495 29.67 25.05 17.12
CA ILE A 495 30.18 25.68 15.88
C ILE A 495 29.55 27.04 15.58
N GLY A 496 28.35 27.31 16.08
CA GLY A 496 27.61 28.52 15.74
C GLY A 496 26.36 28.75 16.57
N THR A 497 25.72 29.89 16.36
CA THR A 497 24.49 30.29 17.06
C THR A 497 23.60 31.10 16.10
N TYR A 498 22.30 30.80 16.08
CA TYR A 498 21.27 31.65 15.49
C TYR A 498 20.74 32.63 16.55
N GLU A 499 20.68 33.91 16.18
CA GLU A 499 20.09 34.97 16.98
C GLU A 499 18.71 35.31 16.41
N LEU A 500 17.64 34.99 17.15
CA LEU A 500 16.26 35.20 16.73
C LEU A 500 15.68 36.44 17.42
N THR A 501 15.07 37.34 16.64
CA THR A 501 14.54 38.61 17.18
C THR A 501 13.08 38.87 16.84
N THR A 502 12.57 38.27 15.76
CA THR A 502 11.25 38.61 15.20
C THR A 502 10.53 37.32 14.82
N ALA A 503 9.30 37.17 15.30
CA ALA A 503 8.47 36.00 15.00
C ALA A 503 8.14 35.97 13.50
N LYS A 504 8.00 34.76 12.93
CA LYS A 504 7.65 34.52 11.51
C LYS A 504 8.66 35.11 10.50
N GLN A 505 9.93 35.19 10.90
CA GLN A 505 11.02 35.61 10.02
C GLN A 505 12.16 34.60 10.07
N TYR A 506 12.55 34.06 8.92
CA TYR A 506 13.68 33.15 8.80
C TYR A 506 15.02 33.86 8.96
N VAL A 507 15.91 33.23 9.71
CA VAL A 507 17.33 33.52 9.78
C VAL A 507 18.08 32.32 9.21
N GLU A 508 18.88 32.56 8.19
CA GLU A 508 19.67 31.54 7.50
C GLU A 508 21.14 31.71 7.82
N ASN A 509 21.84 30.62 8.09
CA ASN A 509 23.28 30.62 8.29
C ASN A 509 23.92 29.37 7.72
N THR A 510 25.22 29.47 7.43
CA THR A 510 26.10 28.34 7.12
C THR A 510 27.27 28.39 8.09
N PHE A 511 27.55 27.27 8.75
CA PHE A 511 28.68 27.11 9.67
C PHE A 511 29.66 26.07 9.13
N ASP A 512 30.95 26.33 9.29
CA ASP A 512 32.00 25.38 8.95
C ASP A 512 32.20 24.41 10.12
N LEU A 513 32.22 23.10 9.83
CA LEU A 513 32.74 22.12 10.78
C LEU A 513 34.27 22.20 10.81
N PRO A 514 34.89 21.90 11.97
CA PRO A 514 36.33 21.94 12.08
C PRO A 514 36.96 20.72 11.39
N ALA A 515 38.27 20.78 11.12
CA ALA A 515 38.95 19.79 10.30
C ALA A 515 38.92 18.36 10.90
N GLU A 516 38.71 18.24 12.21
CA GLU A 516 38.52 16.97 12.92
C GLU A 516 37.26 16.21 12.48
N ALA A 517 36.28 16.87 11.89
CA ALA A 517 35.09 16.23 11.34
C ALA A 517 35.32 15.63 9.94
N ASN A 518 36.39 16.01 9.24
CA ASN A 518 36.68 15.51 7.91
C ASN A 518 36.99 14.01 7.97
N ASN A 519 36.48 13.27 6.97
CA ASN A 519 36.76 11.85 6.76
C ASN A 519 36.40 10.96 7.95
N GLN A 520 35.46 11.39 8.78
CA GLN A 520 34.95 10.59 9.90
C GLN A 520 33.74 9.79 9.44
N ALA A 521 33.73 8.49 9.76
CA ALA A 521 32.59 7.60 9.47
C ALA A 521 31.31 8.03 10.19
N THR A 522 31.43 8.78 11.28
CA THR A 522 30.31 9.26 12.09
C THR A 522 30.53 10.71 12.50
N VAL A 523 29.62 11.59 12.08
CA VAL A 523 29.55 12.99 12.55
C VAL A 523 28.11 13.29 12.97
N TYR A 524 27.93 13.66 14.23
CA TYR A 524 26.65 14.12 14.76
C TYR A 524 26.55 15.64 14.69
N ILE A 525 25.38 16.15 14.32
CA ILE A 525 25.07 17.59 14.27
C ILE A 525 23.73 17.80 14.96
N ARG A 526 23.61 18.84 15.80
CA ARG A 526 22.34 19.22 16.44
C ARG A 526 22.10 20.73 16.49
N TRP A 527 20.81 21.11 16.46
CA TRP A 527 20.32 22.49 16.58
C TRP A 527 19.48 22.63 17.84
N LYS A 528 20.03 23.31 18.85
CA LYS A 528 19.55 23.25 20.23
C LYS A 528 19.32 24.63 20.82
N GLY A 529 18.19 24.80 21.52
CA GLY A 529 17.90 26.04 22.24
C GLY A 529 18.91 26.30 23.37
N ASP A 530 19.49 27.50 23.38
CA ASP A 530 20.34 27.94 24.48
C ASP A 530 19.44 28.32 25.67
N LYS A 531 19.35 27.41 26.65
CA LYS A 531 18.55 27.60 27.87
C LYS A 531 19.05 28.74 28.77
N THR A 532 20.20 29.34 28.48
CA THR A 532 20.68 30.54 29.17
C THR A 532 20.21 31.84 28.50
N ALA A 533 19.60 31.75 27.32
CA ALA A 533 19.04 32.88 26.58
C ALA A 533 17.62 33.21 27.07
N ASP A 534 17.19 34.45 26.83
CA ASP A 534 15.85 34.87 27.20
C ASP A 534 14.80 34.23 26.26
N PRO A 535 13.64 33.77 26.77
CA PRO A 535 12.53 33.39 25.92
C PRO A 535 11.96 34.62 25.22
N ILE A 536 11.60 34.48 23.95
CA ILE A 536 11.07 35.56 23.11
C ILE A 536 9.74 35.19 22.48
N GLY A 537 8.99 36.19 22.02
CA GLY A 537 7.73 36.00 21.32
C GLY A 537 6.49 36.08 22.22
N THR A 538 5.37 35.55 21.75
CA THR A 538 4.10 35.49 22.48
C THR A 538 4.06 34.22 23.33
N THR A 539 3.86 34.36 24.65
CA THR A 539 3.81 33.23 25.58
C THR A 539 2.79 32.18 25.14
N SER A 540 3.25 30.94 25.03
CA SER A 540 2.50 29.73 24.73
C SER A 540 3.14 28.57 25.48
N ASP A 541 2.37 27.51 25.73
CA ASP A 541 2.90 26.27 26.33
C ASP A 541 3.78 25.49 25.32
N HIS A 542 3.64 25.75 24.02
CA HIS A 542 4.38 25.05 22.96
C HIS A 542 5.67 25.78 22.56
N ASP A 543 6.77 25.04 22.37
CA ASP A 543 7.96 25.58 21.69
C ASP A 543 7.72 25.70 20.18
N GLY A 544 7.57 26.92 19.69
CA GLY A 544 7.20 27.19 18.30
C GLY A 544 8.38 27.38 17.35
N ILE A 545 9.60 26.99 17.74
CA ILE A 545 10.75 26.96 16.84
C ILE A 545 10.51 26.03 15.65
N SER A 546 10.92 26.48 14.47
CA SER A 546 10.91 25.74 13.21
C SER A 546 12.30 25.75 12.57
N ILE A 547 12.71 24.61 12.01
CA ILE A 547 13.91 24.46 11.19
C ILE A 547 13.53 24.06 9.76
N ALA A 548 14.24 24.61 8.77
CA ALA A 548 14.04 24.36 7.34
C ALA A 548 15.40 24.30 6.61
N ASP A 549 15.38 23.78 5.38
CA ASP A 549 16.53 23.77 4.45
C ASP A 549 17.84 23.34 5.10
N ILE A 550 17.83 22.16 5.71
CA ILE A 550 19.04 21.61 6.31
C ILE A 550 19.86 21.02 5.17
N TYR A 551 21.07 21.54 4.95
CA TYR A 551 22.01 20.96 3.98
C TYR A 551 23.38 20.82 4.63
N ILE A 552 23.87 19.59 4.69
CA ILE A 552 25.23 19.25 5.08
C ILE A 552 25.99 19.00 3.79
N THR A 553 26.99 19.82 3.52
CA THR A 553 27.77 19.79 2.27
C THR A 553 29.24 19.59 2.58
N GLY A 554 30.00 19.04 1.65
CA GLY A 554 31.43 18.82 1.81
C GLY A 554 32.11 18.62 0.46
N THR A 555 33.43 18.74 0.40
CA THR A 555 34.19 18.41 -0.81
C THR A 555 34.51 16.92 -0.80
N PRO A 556 34.13 16.14 -1.83
CA PRO A 556 34.45 14.73 -1.91
C PRO A 556 35.96 14.47 -1.86
N GLU A 557 36.39 13.65 -0.91
CA GLU A 557 37.76 13.15 -0.74
C GLU A 557 37.69 11.83 0.05
N ILE A 558 37.97 10.70 -0.60
CA ILE A 558 38.09 9.41 0.09
C ILE A 558 39.55 9.24 0.51
N ILE A 559 39.82 8.97 1.80
CA ILE A 559 41.17 8.69 2.29
C ILE A 559 41.46 7.21 2.13
N ASN A 560 42.52 6.88 1.39
CA ASN A 560 43.09 5.54 1.35
C ASN A 560 43.90 5.31 2.66
N ASP A 561 43.46 4.38 3.48
CA ASP A 561 44.09 4.00 4.76
C ASP A 561 45.25 2.99 4.59
N GLY A 562 45.43 2.48 3.38
CA GLY A 562 46.44 1.51 2.96
C GLY A 562 46.15 0.09 3.41
N MET A 563 44.96 -0.19 3.97
CA MET A 563 44.56 -1.50 4.47
C MET A 563 43.52 -2.12 3.53
N ALA A 564 43.65 -3.42 3.28
CA ALA A 564 42.66 -4.17 2.51
C ALA A 564 41.54 -4.65 3.46
N PRO A 565 40.31 -4.86 2.93
CA PRO A 565 39.20 -5.35 3.72
C PRO A 565 39.49 -6.72 4.33
N LYS A 566 39.02 -6.95 5.54
CA LYS A 566 39.18 -8.20 6.28
C LYS A 566 37.90 -9.01 6.22
N LEU A 567 37.99 -10.27 5.79
CA LEU A 567 36.89 -11.22 5.83
C LEU A 567 36.56 -11.61 7.28
N GLU A 568 35.33 -11.38 7.70
CA GLU A 568 34.85 -11.65 9.07
C GLU A 568 34.12 -12.99 9.18
N SER A 569 33.22 -13.28 8.24
CA SER A 569 32.44 -14.52 8.26
C SER A 569 32.10 -15.04 6.88
N THR A 570 31.79 -16.34 6.82
CA THR A 570 31.36 -17.02 5.60
C THR A 570 30.13 -17.90 5.85
N VAL A 571 29.24 -17.98 4.86
CA VAL A 571 28.15 -18.97 4.81
C VAL A 571 28.28 -19.73 3.49
N PRO A 572 28.47 -21.06 3.47
CA PRO A 572 28.73 -21.93 4.63
C PRO A 572 29.98 -21.50 5.41
N ALA A 573 29.98 -21.77 6.70
CA ALA A 573 31.17 -21.58 7.53
C ALA A 573 32.30 -22.52 7.07
N GLU A 574 33.54 -22.11 7.25
CA GLU A 574 34.71 -22.95 6.99
C GLU A 574 34.60 -24.31 7.71
N GLY A 575 34.73 -25.39 6.93
CA GLY A 575 34.62 -26.77 7.39
C GLY A 575 33.19 -27.27 7.60
N ALA A 576 32.14 -26.53 7.20
CA ALA A 576 30.75 -26.98 7.34
C ALA A 576 30.51 -28.32 6.62
N THR A 577 29.76 -29.24 7.24
CA THR A 577 29.52 -30.60 6.70
C THR A 577 28.08 -30.86 6.26
N ASN A 578 27.24 -29.83 6.30
CA ASN A 578 25.80 -29.88 6.03
C ASN A 578 25.38 -28.86 4.97
N ALA A 579 26.32 -28.39 4.14
CA ALA A 579 25.99 -27.44 3.08
C ALA A 579 25.00 -28.07 2.08
N SER A 580 24.09 -27.26 1.56
CA SER A 580 23.19 -27.65 0.47
C SER A 580 23.98 -27.96 -0.80
N ALA A 581 23.43 -28.80 -1.69
CA ALA A 581 23.97 -28.92 -3.05
C ALA A 581 23.59 -27.71 -3.94
N ASN A 582 22.64 -26.89 -3.49
CA ASN A 582 22.14 -25.69 -4.15
C ASN A 582 22.03 -24.55 -3.13
N GLY A 583 22.96 -23.61 -3.14
CA GLY A 583 23.02 -22.59 -2.11
C GLY A 583 23.75 -21.34 -2.56
N ARG A 584 24.29 -20.61 -1.58
CA ARG A 584 25.09 -19.41 -1.78
C ARG A 584 26.33 -19.44 -0.91
N ILE A 585 27.44 -18.91 -1.42
CA ILE A 585 28.60 -18.49 -0.64
C ILE A 585 28.40 -17.01 -0.30
N VAL A 586 28.22 -16.71 0.98
CA VAL A 586 28.14 -15.33 1.47
C VAL A 586 29.46 -15.04 2.17
N LEU A 587 30.13 -13.96 1.77
CA LEU A 587 31.36 -13.44 2.38
C LEU A 587 31.02 -12.09 3.01
N ASN A 588 31.20 -11.95 4.31
CA ASN A 588 31.01 -10.67 5.02
C ASN A 588 32.37 -10.11 5.41
N PHE A 589 32.60 -8.84 5.11
CA PHE A 589 33.83 -8.10 5.39
C PHE A 589 33.61 -7.04 6.48
N ASP A 590 34.69 -6.57 7.09
CA ASP A 590 34.66 -5.52 8.12
C ASP A 590 34.38 -4.12 7.55
N GLU A 591 34.55 -3.94 6.24
CA GLU A 591 34.28 -2.71 5.52
C GLU A 591 33.63 -2.95 4.15
N ARG A 592 33.16 -1.86 3.51
CA ARG A 592 32.51 -1.96 2.19
C ARG A 592 33.53 -2.41 1.16
N VAL A 593 33.10 -3.34 0.31
CA VAL A 593 33.95 -3.89 -0.73
C VAL A 593 33.41 -3.61 -2.11
N LYS A 594 34.32 -3.58 -3.08
CA LYS A 594 34.00 -3.65 -4.51
C LYS A 594 34.73 -4.82 -5.14
N MET A 595 34.14 -5.34 -6.21
CA MET A 595 34.71 -6.42 -7.00
C MET A 595 35.36 -5.85 -8.25
N VAL A 596 36.49 -6.42 -8.66
CA VAL A 596 37.04 -6.17 -10.00
C VAL A 596 36.02 -6.64 -11.03
N GLU A 597 35.71 -5.79 -12.01
CA GLU A 597 34.77 -6.11 -13.08
C GLU A 597 35.20 -7.39 -13.83
N GLY A 598 34.26 -8.32 -14.02
CA GLY A 598 34.54 -9.62 -14.64
C GLY A 598 35.23 -10.64 -13.72
N THR A 599 35.34 -10.38 -12.42
CA THR A 599 35.80 -11.38 -11.45
C THR A 599 34.94 -12.64 -11.53
N VAL A 600 35.61 -13.79 -11.58
CA VAL A 600 34.98 -15.10 -11.48
C VAL A 600 35.59 -15.86 -10.31
N ALA A 601 34.76 -16.29 -9.37
CA ALA A 601 35.16 -17.25 -8.35
C ALA A 601 34.96 -18.68 -8.87
N THR A 602 35.65 -19.65 -8.29
CA THR A 602 35.53 -21.06 -8.67
C THR A 602 35.04 -21.91 -7.51
N LEU A 603 34.23 -22.91 -7.82
CA LEU A 603 33.76 -23.92 -6.86
C LEU A 603 33.78 -25.29 -7.56
N GLY A 604 34.86 -26.04 -7.35
CA GLY A 604 35.13 -27.23 -8.15
C GLY A 604 35.32 -26.89 -9.63
N THR A 605 34.40 -27.31 -10.50
CA THR A 605 34.39 -26.99 -11.94
C THR A 605 33.46 -25.82 -12.30
N GLN A 606 32.74 -25.26 -11.33
CA GLN A 606 31.80 -24.16 -11.56
C GLN A 606 32.49 -22.80 -11.46
N GLU A 607 32.09 -21.89 -12.35
CA GLU A 607 32.44 -20.47 -12.32
C GLU A 607 31.27 -19.68 -11.74
N LEU A 608 31.50 -18.90 -10.67
CA LEU A 608 30.48 -18.17 -9.94
C LEU A 608 30.70 -16.66 -10.05
N GLN A 609 29.61 -15.92 -10.28
CA GLN A 609 29.61 -14.46 -10.38
C GLN A 609 29.29 -13.83 -9.02
N PRO A 610 30.00 -12.76 -8.62
CA PRO A 610 29.71 -12.05 -7.38
C PRO A 610 28.48 -11.13 -7.52
N THR A 611 27.71 -11.03 -6.45
CA THR A 611 26.79 -9.91 -6.19
C THR A 611 27.26 -9.18 -4.94
N VAL A 612 27.43 -7.86 -5.02
CA VAL A 612 27.93 -7.03 -3.92
C VAL A 612 26.79 -6.23 -3.31
N SER A 613 26.70 -6.23 -1.99
CA SER A 613 25.78 -5.38 -1.22
C SER A 613 26.50 -4.86 0.02
N GLY A 614 27.01 -3.64 -0.05
CA GLY A 614 27.76 -3.02 1.06
C GLY A 614 29.03 -3.80 1.42
N GLN A 615 29.02 -4.42 2.60
CA GLN A 615 30.12 -5.23 3.15
C GLN A 615 30.02 -6.73 2.78
N THR A 616 28.97 -7.13 2.05
CA THR A 616 28.68 -8.53 1.75
C THR A 616 28.87 -8.82 0.27
N VAL A 617 29.55 -9.93 -0.04
CA VAL A 617 29.63 -10.49 -1.39
C VAL A 617 28.99 -11.86 -1.40
N THR A 618 28.00 -12.05 -2.27
CA THR A 618 27.25 -13.30 -2.41
C THR A 618 27.54 -13.95 -3.77
N PHE A 619 27.76 -15.26 -3.77
CA PHE A 619 27.92 -16.10 -4.95
C PHE A 619 26.90 -17.24 -4.89
N GLU A 620 25.96 -17.31 -5.83
CA GLU A 620 25.02 -18.44 -5.89
C GLU A 620 25.68 -19.65 -6.58
N TYR A 621 25.46 -20.86 -6.05
CA TYR A 621 25.88 -22.13 -6.65
C TYR A 621 24.74 -23.14 -6.68
N LYS A 622 24.75 -24.05 -7.65
CA LYS A 622 23.70 -25.06 -7.82
C LYS A 622 24.28 -26.39 -8.31
N GLY A 623 23.63 -27.50 -7.99
CA GLY A 623 23.93 -28.81 -8.56
C GLY A 623 25.27 -29.43 -8.15
N LEU A 624 25.72 -29.23 -6.91
CA LEU A 624 26.88 -29.94 -6.38
C LEU A 624 26.54 -31.42 -6.07
N ASP A 625 27.55 -32.30 -6.10
CA ASP A 625 27.41 -33.69 -5.67
C ASP A 625 27.21 -33.76 -4.16
N TYR A 626 26.38 -34.69 -3.69
CA TYR A 626 26.16 -34.90 -2.25
C TYR A 626 27.34 -35.58 -1.55
N ALA A 627 27.46 -35.40 -0.24
CA ALA A 627 28.52 -35.97 0.60
C ALA A 627 29.95 -35.70 0.06
N THR A 628 30.13 -34.60 -0.67
CA THR A 628 31.35 -34.32 -1.42
C THR A 628 31.98 -33.04 -0.89
N PRO A 629 33.30 -33.04 -0.60
CA PRO A 629 34.00 -31.84 -0.19
C PRO A 629 34.21 -30.92 -1.40
N TYR A 630 33.96 -29.63 -1.19
CA TYR A 630 34.20 -28.56 -2.15
C TYR A 630 35.06 -27.46 -1.51
N THR A 631 35.84 -26.80 -2.36
CA THR A 631 36.60 -25.60 -2.01
C THR A 631 36.13 -24.49 -2.93
N PHE A 632 35.43 -23.51 -2.35
CA PHE A 632 35.22 -22.23 -2.99
C PHE A 632 36.54 -21.46 -3.02
N THR A 633 36.85 -20.82 -4.13
CA THR A 633 38.08 -20.07 -4.34
C THR A 633 37.78 -18.76 -5.06
N LEU A 634 38.01 -17.64 -4.40
CA LEU A 634 37.95 -16.31 -4.97
C LEU A 634 39.38 -15.79 -5.19
N PRO A 635 39.79 -15.49 -6.45
CA PRO A 635 41.18 -15.16 -6.75
C PRO A 635 41.69 -13.94 -5.98
N ALA A 636 42.98 -13.96 -5.63
CA ALA A 636 43.68 -12.80 -5.09
C ALA A 636 43.49 -11.55 -5.96
N ASN A 637 43.44 -10.39 -5.32
CA ASN A 637 43.23 -9.08 -5.95
C ASN A 637 41.89 -8.92 -6.68
N SER A 638 40.87 -9.71 -6.31
CA SER A 638 39.52 -9.57 -6.87
C SER A 638 38.59 -8.69 -6.03
N VAL A 639 38.88 -8.58 -4.74
CA VAL A 639 38.11 -7.78 -3.77
C VAL A 639 39.02 -6.67 -3.26
N SER A 640 38.50 -5.45 -3.21
CA SER A 640 39.14 -4.32 -2.54
C SER A 640 38.13 -3.52 -1.73
N ASP A 641 38.63 -2.64 -0.88
CA ASP A 641 37.85 -1.51 -0.39
C ASP A 641 37.47 -0.55 -1.55
N LEU A 642 36.81 0.56 -1.23
CA LEU A 642 36.48 1.57 -2.23
C LEU A 642 37.70 2.35 -2.76
N THR A 643 38.86 2.28 -2.10
CA THR A 643 40.10 3.00 -2.44
C THR A 643 41.16 2.17 -3.17
N ASP A 644 40.78 0.99 -3.65
CA ASP A 644 41.63 0.06 -4.41
C ASP A 644 42.73 -0.61 -3.57
N ASN A 645 42.52 -0.77 -2.26
CA ASN A 645 43.33 -1.63 -1.40
C ASN A 645 42.82 -3.08 -1.51
N PHE A 646 43.54 -3.89 -2.28
CA PHE A 646 43.13 -5.24 -2.60
C PHE A 646 43.52 -6.27 -1.54
N ILE A 647 42.64 -7.24 -1.29
CA ILE A 647 43.03 -8.48 -0.60
C ILE A 647 44.00 -9.22 -1.53
N THR A 648 45.27 -9.29 -1.14
CA THR A 648 46.34 -9.86 -1.98
C THR A 648 46.40 -11.37 -1.95
N ASP A 649 45.72 -11.98 -0.98
CA ASP A 649 45.61 -13.43 -0.85
C ASP A 649 44.30 -13.93 -1.49
N GLU A 650 44.30 -15.20 -1.89
CA GLU A 650 43.10 -15.89 -2.35
C GLU A 650 42.19 -16.17 -1.15
N ILE A 651 40.88 -15.97 -1.32
CA ILE A 651 39.89 -16.36 -0.29
C ILE A 651 39.40 -17.77 -0.63
N THR A 652 39.63 -18.70 0.31
CA THR A 652 39.17 -20.08 0.18
C THR A 652 38.16 -20.42 1.27
N VAL A 653 37.05 -21.06 0.90
CA VAL A 653 36.07 -21.62 1.86
C VAL A 653 35.86 -23.09 1.56
N ASN A 654 36.20 -23.95 2.51
CA ASN A 654 36.02 -25.40 2.40
C ASN A 654 34.73 -25.82 3.07
N PHE A 655 33.93 -26.63 2.41
CA PHE A 655 32.74 -27.23 2.99
C PHE A 655 32.45 -28.59 2.36
N THR A 656 31.60 -29.39 2.99
CA THR A 656 31.11 -30.66 2.47
C THR A 656 29.60 -30.56 2.33
N THR A 657 29.10 -30.92 1.15
CA THR A 657 27.67 -31.02 0.91
C THR A 657 27.05 -32.12 1.77
N MET A 658 25.80 -31.93 2.18
CA MET A 658 25.10 -32.88 3.04
C MET A 658 25.05 -34.29 2.45
N THR A 659 25.02 -35.30 3.32
CA THR A 659 24.82 -36.69 2.89
C THR A 659 23.33 -36.93 2.69
N ARG A 660 22.89 -37.13 1.43
CA ARG A 660 21.47 -37.37 1.15
C ARG A 660 21.16 -38.88 1.15
N PRO A 661 20.14 -39.36 1.89
CA PRO A 661 19.71 -40.74 1.78
C PRO A 661 19.03 -40.98 0.42
N THR A 662 19.16 -42.20 -0.12
CA THR A 662 18.39 -42.64 -1.29
C THR A 662 16.90 -42.42 -1.05
N VAL A 663 16.23 -41.77 -1.99
CA VAL A 663 14.78 -41.51 -1.92
C VAL A 663 14.05 -42.69 -2.55
N THR A 664 13.05 -43.22 -1.83
CA THR A 664 12.16 -44.24 -2.41
C THR A 664 11.21 -43.53 -3.37
N LYS A 665 11.23 -43.93 -4.65
CA LYS A 665 10.38 -43.36 -5.70
C LYS A 665 8.90 -43.48 -5.32
N ALA A 666 8.13 -42.40 -5.52
CA ALA A 666 6.69 -42.38 -5.32
C ALA A 666 6.04 -41.32 -6.21
N GLU A 667 4.81 -41.56 -6.64
CA GLU A 667 3.99 -40.56 -7.33
C GLU A 667 3.25 -39.68 -6.30
N PHE A 668 2.60 -38.61 -6.78
CA PHE A 668 1.70 -37.83 -5.94
C PHE A 668 0.44 -38.65 -5.61
N ASP A 669 0.01 -38.61 -4.35
CA ASP A 669 -1.19 -39.33 -3.89
C ASP A 669 -2.49 -38.64 -4.34
N PHE A 670 -2.42 -37.34 -4.64
CA PHE A 670 -3.55 -36.53 -5.09
C PHE A 670 -3.10 -35.34 -5.93
N ILE A 671 -3.75 -35.11 -7.07
CA ILE A 671 -3.48 -33.98 -7.98
C ILE A 671 -4.70 -33.07 -8.01
N VAL A 672 -4.53 -31.79 -7.65
CA VAL A 672 -5.57 -30.76 -7.75
C VAL A 672 -5.39 -30.00 -9.07
N PRO A 673 -6.43 -29.91 -9.94
CA PRO A 673 -7.81 -30.35 -9.74
C PRO A 673 -8.15 -31.73 -10.34
N ASP A 674 -7.18 -32.47 -10.88
CA ASP A 674 -7.43 -33.68 -11.67
C ASP A 674 -8.19 -34.77 -10.89
N ASP A 675 -7.84 -34.99 -9.62
CA ASP A 675 -8.46 -35.98 -8.73
C ASP A 675 -9.57 -35.38 -7.85
N GLY A 676 -9.64 -34.04 -7.77
CA GLY A 676 -10.62 -33.32 -6.97
C GLY A 676 -10.09 -32.01 -6.38
N THR A 677 -10.80 -31.49 -5.39
CA THR A 677 -10.49 -30.24 -4.69
C THR A 677 -9.44 -30.42 -3.59
N ILE A 678 -8.82 -29.33 -3.13
CA ILE A 678 -7.88 -29.36 -2.00
C ILE A 678 -8.51 -29.90 -0.71
N THR A 679 -9.79 -29.64 -0.47
CA THR A 679 -10.52 -30.15 0.70
C THR A 679 -10.67 -31.68 0.63
N GLU A 680 -10.92 -32.22 -0.56
CA GLU A 680 -10.98 -33.68 -0.78
C GLU A 680 -9.60 -34.33 -0.64
N ALA A 681 -8.55 -33.67 -1.14
CA ALA A 681 -7.17 -34.13 -0.97
C ALA A 681 -6.77 -34.24 0.51
N LEU A 682 -7.11 -33.22 1.31
CA LEU A 682 -6.85 -33.21 2.75
C LEU A 682 -7.69 -34.25 3.51
N ALA A 683 -8.94 -34.48 3.09
CA ALA A 683 -9.78 -35.53 3.65
C ALA A 683 -9.22 -36.93 3.33
N ALA A 684 -8.71 -37.14 2.11
CA ALA A 684 -8.03 -38.37 1.71
C ALA A 684 -6.75 -38.59 2.53
N ALA A 685 -5.95 -37.53 2.73
CA ALA A 685 -4.78 -37.57 3.59
C ALA A 685 -5.15 -38.01 5.01
N ALA A 686 -6.19 -37.42 5.61
CA ALA A 686 -6.62 -37.76 6.97
C ALA A 686 -7.25 -39.17 7.10
N ALA A 687 -7.72 -39.75 5.99
CA ALA A 687 -8.31 -41.09 5.97
C ALA A 687 -7.29 -42.21 5.73
N ARG A 688 -6.01 -41.88 5.47
CA ARG A 688 -4.98 -42.88 5.15
C ARG A 688 -4.70 -43.83 6.32
N GLU A 689 -4.38 -45.08 6.00
CA GLU A 689 -4.18 -46.12 7.02
C GLU A 689 -2.90 -45.90 7.87
N ASP A 690 -1.86 -45.31 7.27
CA ASP A 690 -0.54 -45.14 7.90
C ASP A 690 -0.13 -43.66 7.88
N GLU A 691 -0.43 -42.96 8.97
CA GLU A 691 -0.10 -41.53 9.12
C GLU A 691 1.41 -41.26 9.26
N SER A 692 2.24 -42.29 9.47
CA SER A 692 3.69 -42.14 9.47
C SER A 692 4.26 -41.94 8.07
N LYS A 693 3.52 -42.35 7.03
CA LYS A 693 3.87 -42.06 5.64
C LYS A 693 3.41 -40.66 5.25
N ARG A 694 4.26 -40.02 4.47
CA ARG A 694 3.96 -38.72 3.87
C ARG A 694 2.91 -38.87 2.79
N PHE A 695 1.94 -37.96 2.79
CA PHE A 695 0.91 -37.86 1.75
C PHE A 695 1.23 -36.66 0.86
N TYR A 696 1.39 -36.88 -0.44
CA TYR A 696 1.83 -35.87 -1.41
C TYR A 696 0.65 -35.33 -2.21
N ILE A 697 0.37 -34.03 -2.06
CA ILE A 697 -0.63 -33.31 -2.84
C ILE A 697 0.10 -32.39 -3.83
N PHE A 698 -0.13 -32.59 -5.12
CA PHE A 698 0.30 -31.64 -6.15
C PHE A 698 -0.85 -30.71 -6.53
N VAL A 699 -0.56 -29.43 -6.74
CA VAL A 699 -1.52 -28.41 -7.12
C VAL A 699 -1.02 -27.77 -8.40
N LYS A 700 -1.72 -28.01 -9.51
CA LYS A 700 -1.40 -27.41 -10.81
C LYS A 700 -1.48 -25.88 -10.73
N GLN A 701 -0.89 -25.19 -11.71
CA GLN A 701 -1.06 -23.75 -11.83
C GLN A 701 -2.54 -23.35 -12.02
N GLY A 702 -3.01 -22.39 -11.22
CA GLY A 702 -4.39 -21.90 -11.19
C GLY A 702 -4.70 -21.08 -9.94
N ASP A 703 -5.79 -20.32 -10.01
CA ASP A 703 -6.35 -19.58 -8.87
C ASP A 703 -7.57 -20.33 -8.31
N TYR A 704 -7.39 -20.95 -7.16
CA TYR A 704 -8.36 -21.84 -6.54
C TYR A 704 -9.16 -21.12 -5.45
N VAL A 705 -10.46 -20.98 -5.68
CA VAL A 705 -11.40 -20.48 -4.66
C VAL A 705 -11.93 -21.64 -3.84
N ILE A 706 -11.67 -21.63 -2.54
CA ILE A 706 -12.18 -22.61 -1.59
C ILE A 706 -13.53 -22.11 -1.05
N PRO A 707 -14.63 -22.83 -1.28
CA PRO A 707 -15.95 -22.44 -0.78
C PRO A 707 -15.98 -22.57 0.75
N ALA A 708 -16.73 -21.68 1.40
CA ALA A 708 -17.02 -21.82 2.82
C ALA A 708 -17.87 -23.07 3.11
N SER A 709 -17.77 -23.59 4.33
CA SER A 709 -18.41 -24.83 4.73
C SER A 709 -19.94 -24.78 4.59
N GLU A 710 -20.52 -25.80 3.96
CA GLU A 710 -21.97 -25.96 3.85
C GLU A 710 -22.62 -26.38 5.19
N THR A 711 -21.82 -26.82 6.16
CA THR A 711 -22.32 -27.49 7.39
C THR A 711 -21.88 -26.83 8.69
N SER A 712 -20.82 -26.01 8.68
CA SER A 712 -20.33 -25.28 9.85
C SER A 712 -20.46 -23.77 9.66
N LYS A 713 -20.73 -23.07 10.76
CA LYS A 713 -20.83 -21.61 10.83
C LYS A 713 -19.72 -21.03 11.68
N VAL A 714 -19.38 -19.76 11.45
CA VAL A 714 -18.51 -19.00 12.34
C VAL A 714 -19.22 -18.77 13.66
N GLU A 715 -18.53 -19.05 14.78
CA GLU A 715 -19.10 -18.92 16.12
C GLU A 715 -19.62 -17.49 16.37
N GLY A 716 -20.86 -17.39 16.84
CA GLY A 716 -21.53 -16.11 17.11
C GLY A 716 -22.15 -15.42 15.89
N THR A 717 -22.12 -16.05 14.70
CA THR A 717 -22.72 -15.47 13.48
C THR A 717 -23.54 -16.51 12.69
N ASP A 718 -24.28 -16.04 11.68
CA ASP A 718 -24.99 -16.92 10.74
C ASP A 718 -24.17 -17.26 9.48
N TYR A 719 -22.95 -16.76 9.36
CA TYR A 719 -22.10 -16.97 8.20
C TYR A 719 -21.48 -18.38 8.18
N PRO A 720 -21.43 -19.03 7.00
CA PRO A 720 -20.64 -20.24 6.77
C PRO A 720 -19.18 -20.09 7.22
N HIS A 721 -18.60 -21.12 7.82
CA HIS A 721 -17.20 -21.10 8.26
C HIS A 721 -16.26 -21.22 7.04
N PRO A 722 -15.39 -20.25 6.76
CA PRO A 722 -14.58 -20.25 5.54
C PRO A 722 -13.27 -21.04 5.66
N ALA A 723 -12.82 -21.38 6.87
CA ALA A 723 -11.52 -22.03 7.06
C ALA A 723 -11.46 -23.49 6.62
N THR A 724 -10.37 -23.81 5.91
CA THR A 724 -9.96 -25.17 5.55
C THR A 724 -9.17 -25.78 6.71
N ILE A 725 -9.75 -26.76 7.39
CA ILE A 725 -9.13 -27.40 8.56
C ILE A 725 -8.15 -28.48 8.12
N VAL A 726 -6.92 -28.43 8.62
CA VAL A 726 -5.91 -29.48 8.46
C VAL A 726 -5.57 -30.05 9.83
N ASN A 727 -5.70 -31.37 9.99
CA ASN A 727 -5.60 -32.03 11.30
C ASN A 727 -4.91 -33.41 11.23
N THR A 728 -4.09 -33.65 10.21
CA THR A 728 -3.31 -34.88 10.03
C THR A 728 -1.85 -34.50 9.76
N PRO A 729 -0.86 -35.26 10.29
CA PRO A 729 0.56 -34.92 10.14
C PRO A 729 1.11 -35.33 8.77
N ASN A 730 2.38 -35.02 8.49
CA ASN A 730 3.15 -35.54 7.34
C ASN A 730 2.48 -35.31 5.97
N VAL A 731 1.88 -34.15 5.73
CA VAL A 731 1.32 -33.81 4.40
C VAL A 731 2.24 -32.84 3.68
N SER A 732 2.42 -33.07 2.38
CA SER A 732 3.06 -32.12 1.46
C SER A 732 2.01 -31.50 0.54
N ILE A 733 2.02 -30.17 0.42
CA ILE A 733 1.21 -29.43 -0.57
C ILE A 733 2.17 -28.67 -1.47
N ILE A 734 2.25 -29.09 -2.73
CA ILE A 734 3.23 -28.60 -3.70
C ILE A 734 2.50 -27.90 -4.83
N GLY A 735 2.62 -26.58 -4.91
CA GLY A 735 2.17 -25.84 -6.07
C GLY A 735 3.13 -25.99 -7.25
N GLU A 736 2.64 -25.71 -8.44
CA GLU A 736 3.46 -25.72 -9.65
C GLU A 736 4.41 -24.52 -9.72
N GLY A 737 4.04 -23.41 -9.06
CA GLY A 737 4.82 -22.20 -8.90
C GLY A 737 4.13 -21.21 -7.94
N MET A 738 4.92 -20.48 -7.14
CA MET A 738 4.38 -19.54 -6.15
C MET A 738 3.49 -18.46 -6.78
N ASP A 739 3.91 -17.92 -7.94
CA ASP A 739 3.23 -16.81 -8.60
C ASP A 739 2.02 -17.22 -9.46
N ASN A 740 1.88 -18.51 -9.78
CA ASN A 740 0.82 -19.02 -10.67
C ASN A 740 -0.08 -20.08 -10.03
N THR A 741 0.16 -20.50 -8.78
CA THR A 741 -0.72 -21.37 -7.99
C THR A 741 -1.17 -20.64 -6.73
N SER A 742 -2.47 -20.37 -6.59
CA SER A 742 -3.01 -19.66 -5.42
C SER A 742 -4.27 -20.27 -4.83
N PHE A 743 -4.44 -20.16 -3.51
CA PHE A 743 -5.68 -20.49 -2.80
C PHE A 743 -6.27 -19.24 -2.15
N VAL A 744 -7.59 -19.10 -2.21
CA VAL A 744 -8.34 -18.05 -1.48
C VAL A 744 -9.65 -18.64 -0.94
N ASN A 745 -10.02 -18.32 0.30
CA ASN A 745 -11.31 -18.72 0.86
C ASN A 745 -12.43 -17.75 0.47
N THR A 746 -13.68 -18.22 0.51
CA THR A 746 -14.85 -17.36 0.30
C THR A 746 -15.29 -16.74 1.62
N VAL A 747 -15.33 -15.41 1.70
CA VAL A 747 -15.81 -14.66 2.87
C VAL A 747 -16.92 -13.68 2.47
N PRO A 748 -17.72 -13.15 3.41
CA PRO A 748 -18.67 -12.09 3.12
C PRO A 748 -17.94 -10.85 2.59
N TYR A 749 -18.44 -10.28 1.49
CA TYR A 749 -17.92 -9.01 0.97
C TYR A 749 -18.13 -7.89 1.99
N THR A 750 -17.15 -7.00 2.13
CA THR A 750 -17.22 -5.83 3.02
C THR A 750 -16.33 -4.75 2.45
N GLU A 751 -16.88 -3.57 2.16
CA GLU A 751 -16.13 -2.43 1.64
C GLU A 751 -14.91 -2.08 2.53
N PRO A 752 -13.74 -1.77 1.94
CA PRO A 752 -12.57 -1.32 2.70
C PRO A 752 -12.90 -0.19 3.68
N GLY A 753 -12.35 -0.24 4.89
CA GLY A 753 -12.65 0.70 5.96
C GLY A 753 -13.86 0.32 6.82
N THR A 754 -14.60 -0.74 6.45
CA THR A 754 -15.64 -1.34 7.29
C THR A 754 -15.17 -2.68 7.84
N THR A 755 -15.45 -2.94 9.13
CA THR A 755 -15.11 -4.22 9.76
C THR A 755 -15.96 -5.37 9.21
N ASN A 756 -15.30 -6.43 8.75
CA ASN A 756 -15.96 -7.63 8.26
C ASN A 756 -16.69 -8.36 9.41
N PRO A 757 -17.92 -8.85 9.21
CA PRO A 757 -18.71 -9.48 10.27
C PRO A 757 -18.10 -10.76 10.85
N ILE A 758 -17.17 -11.40 10.16
CA ILE A 758 -16.50 -12.62 10.61
C ILE A 758 -15.03 -12.40 10.97
N GLU A 759 -14.59 -11.15 11.14
CA GLU A 759 -13.20 -10.85 11.50
C GLU A 759 -12.76 -11.52 12.80
N GLY A 760 -11.50 -11.94 12.81
CA GLY A 760 -10.82 -12.50 13.97
C GLY A 760 -10.13 -13.82 13.67
N LEU A 761 -9.05 -14.06 14.43
CA LEU A 761 -8.37 -15.35 14.46
C LEU A 761 -9.30 -16.47 14.95
N GLY A 762 -9.13 -17.65 14.38
CA GLY A 762 -9.97 -18.83 14.54
C GLY A 762 -11.34 -18.78 13.87
N LYS A 763 -11.65 -17.77 13.05
CA LYS A 763 -12.95 -17.55 12.42
C LYS A 763 -12.91 -17.51 10.89
N CYS A 764 -11.89 -16.87 10.31
CA CYS A 764 -11.91 -16.46 8.90
C CYS A 764 -10.65 -16.84 8.12
N GLU A 765 -9.84 -17.75 8.65
CA GLU A 765 -8.58 -18.15 8.04
C GLU A 765 -8.77 -18.90 6.73
N THR A 766 -7.80 -18.87 5.80
CA THR A 766 -7.86 -19.74 4.60
C THR A 766 -7.50 -21.17 4.95
N PHE A 767 -6.33 -21.37 5.54
CA PHE A 767 -5.93 -22.65 6.14
C PHE A 767 -5.78 -22.52 7.66
N ARG A 768 -6.27 -23.52 8.36
CA ARG A 768 -6.14 -23.63 9.81
C ARG A 768 -5.55 -24.98 10.17
N PHE A 769 -4.27 -24.99 10.53
CA PHE A 769 -3.58 -26.19 10.97
C PHE A 769 -3.87 -26.38 12.46
N LYS A 770 -4.44 -27.54 12.79
CA LYS A 770 -4.63 -27.95 14.19
C LYS A 770 -3.32 -28.51 14.74
N SER A 771 -3.26 -28.78 16.03
CA SER A 771 -2.06 -29.31 16.70
C SER A 771 -1.56 -30.65 16.17
N GLN A 772 -2.40 -31.39 15.45
CA GLN A 772 -2.06 -32.65 14.79
C GLN A 772 -1.38 -32.47 13.43
N ALA A 773 -1.50 -31.29 12.80
CA ALA A 773 -0.86 -30.98 11.54
C ALA A 773 0.62 -30.63 11.77
N THR A 774 1.39 -31.64 12.14
CA THR A 774 2.83 -31.57 12.39
C THR A 774 3.61 -32.13 11.22
N ASN A 775 4.84 -31.65 11.03
CA ASN A 775 5.70 -32.04 9.91
C ASN A 775 5.05 -31.77 8.54
N MET A 776 4.33 -30.65 8.43
CA MET A 776 3.75 -30.18 7.17
C MET A 776 4.85 -29.60 6.26
N TYR A 777 4.72 -29.79 4.95
CA TYR A 777 5.63 -29.19 3.97
C TYR A 777 4.84 -28.52 2.87
N LEU A 778 5.03 -27.21 2.70
CA LEU A 778 4.39 -26.44 1.65
C LEU A 778 5.49 -25.85 0.77
N GLN A 779 5.31 -25.95 -0.55
CA GLN A 779 6.23 -25.34 -1.50
C GLN A 779 5.52 -24.73 -2.70
N ASP A 780 6.06 -23.60 -3.18
CA ASP A 780 5.71 -22.96 -4.46
C ASP A 780 4.20 -22.67 -4.59
N VAL A 781 3.60 -22.09 -3.56
CA VAL A 781 2.16 -21.78 -3.53
C VAL A 781 1.87 -20.46 -2.83
N THR A 782 0.87 -19.72 -3.33
CA THR A 782 0.31 -18.55 -2.65
C THR A 782 -0.94 -18.94 -1.85
N ILE A 783 -1.02 -18.54 -0.58
CA ILE A 783 -2.24 -18.62 0.24
C ILE A 783 -2.71 -17.20 0.53
N LYS A 784 -3.91 -16.86 0.06
CA LYS A 784 -4.55 -15.56 0.26
C LYS A 784 -5.70 -15.68 1.24
N ASN A 785 -5.84 -14.74 2.18
CA ASN A 785 -7.10 -14.55 2.88
C ASN A 785 -8.09 -13.82 1.97
N GLY A 786 -9.36 -14.21 1.97
CA GLY A 786 -10.41 -13.60 1.16
C GLY A 786 -10.92 -12.25 1.69
N LEU A 787 -10.56 -11.85 2.91
CA LEU A 787 -10.88 -10.53 3.45
C LEU A 787 -10.23 -9.43 2.60
N GLN A 788 -10.94 -8.32 2.39
CA GLN A 788 -10.36 -7.13 1.77
C GLN A 788 -9.43 -6.43 2.77
N ASP A 789 -8.40 -5.77 2.24
CA ASP A 789 -7.51 -4.91 3.02
C ASP A 789 -8.35 -3.88 3.81
N ASN A 790 -7.91 -3.55 5.03
CA ASN A 790 -8.60 -2.64 5.94
C ASN A 790 -10.04 -3.07 6.34
N THR A 791 -10.30 -4.38 6.43
CA THR A 791 -11.60 -4.92 6.91
C THR A 791 -11.52 -5.74 8.20
N GLY A 792 -10.36 -5.79 8.86
CA GLY A 792 -10.17 -6.47 10.16
C GLY A 792 -9.18 -7.62 10.09
N ARG A 793 -9.11 -8.42 11.17
CA ARG A 793 -8.17 -9.53 11.34
C ARG A 793 -8.59 -10.75 10.53
N GLY A 794 -7.66 -11.36 9.79
CA GLY A 794 -7.88 -12.65 9.14
C GLY A 794 -6.61 -13.25 8.54
N ALA A 795 -6.21 -14.40 9.07
CA ALA A 795 -4.98 -15.05 8.65
C ALA A 795 -5.13 -15.77 7.31
N ALA A 796 -4.14 -15.65 6.42
CA ALA A 796 -3.98 -16.61 5.34
C ALA A 796 -3.73 -18.01 5.93
N LEU A 797 -2.94 -18.08 7.01
CA LEU A 797 -2.60 -19.30 7.72
C LEU A 797 -2.57 -19.11 9.23
N GLU A 798 -3.40 -19.86 9.96
CA GLU A 798 -3.23 -20.10 11.40
C GLU A 798 -2.57 -21.47 11.61
N ASP A 799 -1.35 -21.47 12.15
CA ASP A 799 -0.54 -22.66 12.34
C ASP A 799 -0.50 -23.12 13.80
N GLY A 800 -1.22 -24.19 14.12
CA GLY A 800 -1.21 -24.83 15.43
C GLY A 800 -0.22 -25.99 15.57
N GLY A 801 0.57 -26.31 14.55
CA GLY A 801 1.42 -27.50 14.48
C GLY A 801 2.80 -27.37 15.15
N ASP A 802 3.71 -28.27 14.77
CA ASP A 802 5.15 -28.25 15.10
C ASP A 802 5.90 -28.86 13.90
N LYS A 803 7.11 -28.34 13.64
CA LYS A 803 7.98 -28.75 12.53
C LYS A 803 7.39 -28.50 11.14
N ASN A 804 6.66 -27.41 10.98
CA ASN A 804 6.07 -27.06 9.68
C ASN A 804 7.05 -26.24 8.85
N VAL A 805 7.17 -26.59 7.57
CA VAL A 805 8.13 -26.02 6.62
C VAL A 805 7.40 -25.38 5.44
N PHE A 806 7.80 -24.15 5.11
CA PHE A 806 7.24 -23.35 4.04
C PHE A 806 8.37 -22.85 3.14
N LYS A 807 8.53 -23.43 1.95
CA LYS A 807 9.57 -23.06 0.99
C LYS A 807 8.95 -22.30 -0.19
N ASN A 808 9.39 -21.08 -0.49
CA ASN A 808 8.79 -20.27 -1.57
C ASN A 808 7.25 -20.18 -1.46
N VAL A 809 6.76 -19.93 -0.26
CA VAL A 809 5.32 -19.76 0.00
C VAL A 809 5.02 -18.28 0.15
N ARG A 810 3.97 -17.82 -0.53
CA ARG A 810 3.44 -16.47 -0.32
C ARG A 810 2.23 -16.50 0.59
N LEU A 811 2.28 -15.87 1.76
CA LEU A 811 1.07 -15.60 2.56
C LEU A 811 0.62 -14.17 2.30
N TYR A 812 -0.63 -14.02 1.88
CA TYR A 812 -1.20 -12.76 1.42
C TYR A 812 -2.43 -12.40 2.25
N GLY A 813 -2.31 -11.33 3.05
CA GLY A 813 -3.39 -10.78 3.85
C GLY A 813 -3.14 -9.31 4.17
N TYR A 814 -3.79 -8.83 5.23
CA TYR A 814 -3.68 -7.45 5.72
C TYR A 814 -3.35 -7.41 7.21
N GLN A 815 -4.32 -7.77 8.07
CA GLN A 815 -4.11 -7.88 9.51
C GLN A 815 -4.06 -9.34 9.94
N ASP A 816 -3.05 -9.70 10.73
CA ASP A 816 -2.79 -11.05 11.24
C ASP A 816 -2.56 -12.11 10.14
N THR A 817 -1.92 -11.75 9.01
CA THR A 817 -1.70 -12.63 7.83
C THR A 817 -1.21 -14.05 8.18
N TYR A 818 -0.26 -14.18 9.10
CA TYR A 818 0.22 -15.44 9.64
C TYR A 818 0.08 -15.44 11.16
N ASN A 819 -0.55 -16.49 11.70
CA ASN A 819 -0.66 -16.70 13.13
C ASN A 819 -0.01 -18.01 13.57
N SER A 820 1.10 -17.97 14.32
CA SER A 820 1.67 -19.16 14.96
C SER A 820 0.99 -19.42 16.31
N ARG A 821 0.08 -20.39 16.37
CA ARG A 821 -0.83 -20.57 17.51
C ARG A 821 -0.29 -21.48 18.61
N ASN A 822 0.75 -22.25 18.33
CA ASN A 822 1.33 -23.20 19.28
C ASN A 822 2.63 -22.64 19.90
N ASN A 823 2.58 -22.30 21.19
CA ASN A 823 3.73 -21.79 21.96
C ASN A 823 4.91 -22.79 22.05
N SER A 824 4.66 -24.08 21.79
CA SER A 824 5.68 -25.12 21.74
C SER A 824 6.02 -25.56 20.32
N GLY A 825 5.50 -24.85 19.30
CA GLY A 825 5.71 -25.17 17.90
C GLY A 825 6.99 -24.53 17.35
N ARG A 826 7.58 -25.19 16.36
CA ARG A 826 8.64 -24.65 15.52
C ARG A 826 8.19 -24.56 14.07
N TYR A 827 8.51 -23.45 13.42
CA TYR A 827 8.07 -23.12 12.07
C TYR A 827 9.24 -22.59 11.26
N TYR A 828 9.44 -23.12 10.05
CA TYR A 828 10.56 -22.75 9.20
C TYR A 828 10.06 -22.23 7.85
N PHE A 829 10.45 -21.00 7.52
CA PHE A 829 10.18 -20.36 6.25
C PHE A 829 11.50 -20.15 5.51
N GLU A 830 11.56 -20.56 4.24
CA GLU A 830 12.73 -20.38 3.38
C GLU A 830 12.33 -19.79 2.04
N GLY A 831 12.78 -18.58 1.75
CA GLY A 831 12.32 -17.83 0.57
C GLY A 831 10.83 -17.47 0.63
N GLY A 832 10.28 -17.07 -0.52
CA GLY A 832 8.87 -16.64 -0.61
C GLY A 832 8.63 -15.23 -0.06
N GLU A 833 7.35 -14.90 0.15
CA GLU A 833 6.91 -13.53 0.41
C GLU A 833 5.76 -13.46 1.43
N GLN A 834 5.88 -12.64 2.48
CA GLN A 834 4.80 -12.46 3.46
C GLN A 834 4.28 -11.02 3.40
N ARG A 835 3.02 -10.84 3.02
CA ARG A 835 2.40 -9.52 2.82
C ARG A 835 1.39 -9.20 3.93
N GLY A 836 1.47 -7.99 4.48
CA GLY A 836 0.43 -7.44 5.34
C GLY A 836 0.73 -6.00 5.80
N ARG A 837 -0.02 -5.53 6.79
CA ARG A 837 0.15 -4.21 7.40
C ARG A 837 0.17 -4.27 8.92
N THR A 838 -0.89 -4.75 9.54
CA THR A 838 -1.07 -4.70 10.99
C THR A 838 -0.85 -6.08 11.59
N ASP A 839 0.10 -6.21 12.50
CA ASP A 839 0.40 -7.44 13.25
C ASP A 839 0.56 -8.68 12.35
N PHE A 840 1.05 -8.52 11.12
CA PHE A 840 0.77 -9.51 10.09
C PHE A 840 1.55 -10.83 10.28
N LEU A 841 2.63 -10.84 11.07
CA LEU A 841 3.25 -12.06 11.60
C LEU A 841 3.09 -12.07 13.12
N CYS A 842 2.16 -12.87 13.66
CA CYS A 842 1.86 -12.84 15.09
C CYS A 842 1.72 -14.23 15.72
N GLY A 843 1.84 -14.32 17.04
CA GLY A 843 1.64 -15.58 17.76
C GLY A 843 2.85 -16.05 18.58
N GLY A 844 2.88 -17.32 18.96
CA GLY A 844 3.88 -17.93 19.83
C GLY A 844 4.64 -19.08 19.17
N GLY A 845 5.64 -19.61 19.88
CA GLY A 845 6.57 -20.61 19.37
C GLY A 845 7.80 -19.99 18.70
N ASP A 846 8.62 -20.83 18.09
CA ASP A 846 9.88 -20.41 17.47
C ASP A 846 9.73 -20.45 15.94
N ALA A 847 9.69 -19.27 15.32
CA ALA A 847 9.55 -19.12 13.87
C ALA A 847 10.84 -18.58 13.29
N TYR A 848 11.36 -19.25 12.25
CA TYR A 848 12.61 -18.87 11.59
C TYR A 848 12.33 -18.55 10.13
N PHE A 849 12.50 -17.28 9.77
CA PHE A 849 12.35 -16.76 8.42
C PHE A 849 13.73 -16.59 7.81
N ASN A 850 14.07 -17.43 6.83
CA ASN A 850 15.37 -17.47 6.19
C ASN A 850 15.26 -16.98 4.73
N GLY A 851 15.84 -15.82 4.42
CA GLY A 851 15.79 -15.27 3.06
C GLY A 851 14.39 -14.89 2.58
N VAL A 852 13.47 -14.60 3.49
CA VAL A 852 12.06 -14.30 3.19
C VAL A 852 11.92 -12.82 2.83
N THR A 853 11.08 -12.50 1.84
CA THR A 853 10.66 -11.12 1.54
C THR A 853 9.44 -10.76 2.39
N LEU A 854 9.53 -9.67 3.15
CA LEU A 854 8.50 -9.15 4.04
C LEU A 854 7.93 -7.87 3.42
N VAL A 855 6.63 -7.84 3.15
CA VAL A 855 5.99 -6.79 2.35
C VAL A 855 4.98 -6.03 3.17
N MET A 856 5.30 -4.76 3.44
CA MET A 856 4.38 -3.78 4.01
C MET A 856 3.50 -3.24 2.90
N CYS A 857 2.19 -3.51 2.95
CA CYS A 857 1.27 -3.13 1.86
C CYS A 857 0.79 -1.67 1.91
N GLU A 858 0.95 -0.98 3.04
CA GLU A 858 0.48 0.39 3.26
C GLU A 858 1.27 1.02 4.41
N ALA A 859 1.35 2.35 4.46
CA ALA A 859 1.91 3.09 5.59
C ALA A 859 1.20 2.74 6.93
N GLY A 860 1.96 2.82 8.03
CA GLY A 860 1.53 2.41 9.36
C GLY A 860 1.77 0.92 9.64
N GLY A 861 1.19 0.44 10.74
CA GLY A 861 1.17 -0.98 11.06
C GLY A 861 2.44 -1.52 11.73
N PHE A 862 2.46 -2.85 11.89
CA PHE A 862 3.43 -3.59 12.71
C PHE A 862 3.76 -4.91 12.01
N LEU A 863 5.05 -5.15 11.75
CA LEU A 863 5.51 -6.33 11.02
C LEU A 863 5.41 -7.61 11.88
N ALA A 864 6.22 -7.69 12.93
CA ALA A 864 6.30 -8.87 13.79
C ALA A 864 5.71 -8.63 15.18
N VAL A 865 4.77 -9.48 15.60
CA VAL A 865 4.05 -9.36 16.88
C VAL A 865 4.09 -10.69 17.63
N PRO A 866 5.30 -11.12 18.05
CA PRO A 866 5.46 -12.37 18.78
C PRO A 866 4.91 -12.25 20.20
N SER A 867 4.58 -13.40 20.78
CA SER A 867 4.03 -13.54 22.13
C SER A 867 4.91 -14.42 23.02
N THR A 868 4.52 -15.67 23.27
CA THR A 868 5.30 -16.62 24.09
C THR A 868 6.14 -17.51 23.17
N PRO A 869 7.48 -17.38 23.18
CA PRO A 869 8.36 -18.26 22.42
C PRO A 869 8.38 -19.66 23.03
N LYS A 870 8.81 -20.65 22.24
CA LYS A 870 9.21 -21.94 22.82
C LYS A 870 10.54 -21.76 23.56
N LYS A 871 11.48 -21.06 22.91
CA LYS A 871 12.74 -20.61 23.50
C LYS A 871 13.33 -19.37 22.83
N TYR A 872 13.31 -19.32 21.50
CA TYR A 872 14.01 -18.30 20.72
C TYR A 872 13.11 -17.25 20.06
N GLY A 873 11.82 -17.51 19.93
CA GLY A 873 10.86 -16.58 19.32
C GLY A 873 11.05 -16.44 17.82
N TYR A 874 10.90 -15.22 17.29
CA TYR A 874 10.92 -14.97 15.86
C TYR A 874 12.30 -14.51 15.41
N ILE A 875 12.89 -15.24 14.47
CA ILE A 875 14.21 -14.94 13.90
C ILE A 875 14.04 -14.64 12.41
N PHE A 876 14.45 -13.44 12.00
CA PHE A 876 14.50 -13.01 10.60
C PHE A 876 15.96 -12.97 10.17
N MET A 877 16.38 -13.98 9.40
CA MET A 877 17.75 -14.17 8.94
C MET A 877 17.84 -13.90 7.43
N ASP A 878 18.74 -13.00 7.04
CA ASP A 878 18.98 -12.63 5.64
C ASP A 878 17.70 -12.21 4.89
N CYS A 879 16.72 -11.64 5.61
CA CYS A 879 15.43 -11.22 5.08
C CYS A 879 15.52 -9.90 4.31
N THR A 880 14.54 -9.65 3.45
CA THR A 880 14.34 -8.34 2.81
C THR A 880 13.01 -7.74 3.25
N ILE A 881 12.98 -6.46 3.62
CA ILE A 881 11.74 -5.72 3.89
C ILE A 881 11.53 -4.70 2.76
N LYS A 882 10.34 -4.67 2.17
CA LYS A 882 9.94 -3.69 1.14
C LYS A 882 8.53 -3.15 1.39
N GLY A 883 8.26 -1.97 0.85
CA GLY A 883 6.91 -1.39 0.79
C GLY A 883 6.29 -1.57 -0.60
N GLU A 884 4.98 -1.79 -0.69
CA GLU A 884 4.27 -1.75 -1.98
C GLU A 884 4.22 -0.33 -2.55
N ASN A 885 4.22 0.67 -1.67
CA ASN A 885 4.11 2.09 -2.00
C ASN A 885 5.22 2.90 -1.32
N SER A 886 5.54 4.07 -1.88
CA SER A 886 6.62 4.93 -1.37
C SER A 886 6.32 5.58 -0.02
N ASP A 887 5.06 5.65 0.40
CA ASP A 887 4.64 6.20 1.69
C ASP A 887 4.90 5.24 2.86
N VAL A 888 5.23 3.98 2.60
CA VAL A 888 5.62 3.00 3.63
C VAL A 888 6.95 3.35 4.28
N ASP A 889 7.92 3.84 3.51
CA ASP A 889 9.28 4.13 3.99
C ASP A 889 9.24 5.18 5.11
N GLY A 890 9.78 4.82 6.28
CA GLY A 890 9.76 5.63 7.50
C GLY A 890 8.44 5.61 8.29
N ASN A 891 7.41 4.88 7.84
CA ASN A 891 6.05 4.98 8.39
C ASN A 891 5.50 3.68 9.00
N TYR A 892 6.32 2.68 9.30
CA TYR A 892 5.88 1.45 9.98
C TYR A 892 6.80 1.05 11.16
N SER A 893 6.41 0.03 11.93
CA SER A 893 7.26 -0.57 12.97
C SER A 893 7.63 -2.01 12.64
N LEU A 894 8.87 -2.39 12.93
CA LEU A 894 9.39 -3.77 12.89
C LEU A 894 8.60 -4.71 13.81
N GLY A 895 7.96 -4.19 14.85
CA GLY A 895 7.10 -5.01 15.69
C GLY A 895 6.58 -4.32 16.94
N ARG A 896 5.79 -5.08 17.70
CA ARG A 896 5.30 -4.73 19.04
C ARG A 896 5.07 -5.97 19.91
N PRO A 897 5.21 -5.88 21.24
CA PRO A 897 5.24 -7.05 22.12
C PRO A 897 3.84 -7.55 22.48
N TRP A 898 3.44 -8.72 21.98
CA TRP A 898 2.16 -9.33 22.40
C TRP A 898 2.34 -10.13 23.70
N GLY A 899 2.40 -9.41 24.82
CA GLY A 899 2.54 -9.96 26.16
C GLY A 899 3.69 -9.32 26.95
N ASP A 900 3.96 -9.89 28.12
CA ASP A 900 4.80 -9.25 29.14
C ASP A 900 6.09 -10.07 29.36
N GLY A 901 7.23 -9.52 28.97
CA GLY A 901 8.55 -10.09 29.25
C GLY A 901 8.85 -11.44 28.58
N THR A 902 8.04 -11.85 27.59
CA THR A 902 8.26 -13.06 26.80
C THR A 902 8.55 -12.82 25.32
N PRO A 903 8.00 -11.78 24.65
CA PRO A 903 8.19 -11.62 23.21
C PRO A 903 9.66 -11.47 22.79
N ILE A 904 10.06 -12.20 21.74
CA ILE A 904 11.39 -12.10 21.12
C ILE A 904 11.24 -11.97 19.59
N ALA A 905 11.87 -10.96 19.02
CA ALA A 905 12.00 -10.74 17.57
C ALA A 905 13.41 -10.24 17.26
N LEU A 906 14.16 -10.98 16.44
CA LEU A 906 15.53 -10.67 16.06
C LEU A 906 15.64 -10.54 14.55
N TYR A 907 16.16 -9.40 14.06
CA TYR A 907 16.45 -9.18 12.64
C TYR A 907 17.97 -9.21 12.43
N ILE A 908 18.46 -10.15 11.64
CA ILE A 908 19.89 -10.40 11.45
C ILE A 908 20.19 -10.35 9.95
N ASN A 909 21.13 -9.50 9.53
CA ASN A 909 21.49 -9.25 8.13
C ASN A 909 20.28 -8.88 7.26
N THR A 910 19.36 -8.08 7.78
CA THR A 910 18.11 -7.74 7.07
C THR A 910 18.31 -6.55 6.15
N ARG A 911 18.00 -6.71 4.86
CA ARG A 911 18.02 -5.64 3.86
C ARG A 911 16.67 -4.91 3.83
N MET A 912 16.65 -3.63 4.14
CA MET A 912 15.46 -2.79 4.23
C MET A 912 15.38 -1.86 3.02
N GLU A 913 14.59 -2.24 2.01
CA GLU A 913 14.23 -1.37 0.88
C GLU A 913 13.29 -0.24 1.31
N ALA A 914 12.36 -0.56 2.22
CA ALA A 914 11.63 0.42 3.02
C ALA A 914 12.11 0.30 4.46
N GLN A 915 12.49 1.41 5.08
CA GLN A 915 12.96 1.46 6.46
C GLN A 915 11.79 1.69 7.42
N PRO A 916 11.84 1.17 8.66
CA PRO A 916 10.83 1.48 9.67
C PRO A 916 10.98 2.92 10.15
N THR A 917 10.05 3.37 11.00
CA THR A 917 10.24 4.54 11.85
C THR A 917 11.59 4.46 12.60
N ALA A 918 12.20 5.61 12.94
CA ALA A 918 13.48 5.62 13.65
C ALA A 918 13.46 4.81 14.96
N GLU A 919 12.36 4.88 15.71
CA GLU A 919 12.17 4.08 16.94
C GLU A 919 12.12 2.57 16.67
N GLY A 920 11.75 2.16 15.45
CA GLY A 920 11.70 0.79 14.96
C GLY A 920 10.60 -0.07 15.57
N TRP A 921 10.26 0.15 16.83
CA TRP A 921 9.35 -0.68 17.62
C TRP A 921 8.25 0.15 18.25
N SER A 922 7.08 -0.45 18.41
CA SER A 922 5.89 0.21 18.97
C SER A 922 5.38 -0.46 20.24
N GLU A 923 4.59 0.29 21.00
CA GLU A 923 3.88 -0.23 22.18
C GLU A 923 2.69 -1.13 21.80
N MET A 924 2.34 -2.05 22.70
CA MET A 924 1.10 -2.82 22.65
C MET A 924 0.45 -2.84 24.03
N GLY A 925 -0.31 -1.80 24.35
CA GLY A 925 -0.79 -1.59 25.72
C GLY A 925 0.40 -1.43 26.67
N ASP A 926 0.37 -2.17 27.79
CA ASP A 926 1.45 -2.17 28.79
C ASP A 926 2.50 -3.30 28.56
N GLY A 927 2.40 -4.02 27.44
CA GLY A 927 3.29 -5.14 27.11
C GLY A 927 4.74 -4.70 26.83
N TYR A 928 5.70 -5.61 27.08
CA TYR A 928 7.13 -5.36 26.86
C TYR A 928 7.86 -6.63 26.39
N PRO A 929 8.88 -6.51 25.52
CA PRO A 929 9.59 -7.68 25.01
C PRO A 929 10.58 -8.24 26.03
N ALA A 930 10.93 -9.51 25.88
CA ALA A 930 12.16 -10.06 26.46
C ALA A 930 13.38 -9.53 25.70
N ARG A 931 13.30 -9.47 24.36
CA ARG A 931 14.36 -8.98 23.48
C ARG A 931 13.84 -8.66 22.09
N PHE A 932 13.85 -7.38 21.71
CA PHE A 932 13.67 -6.94 20.32
C PHE A 932 14.95 -6.28 19.86
N ALA A 933 15.65 -6.88 18.89
CA ALA A 933 16.97 -6.42 18.50
C ALA A 933 17.30 -6.70 17.03
N GLU A 934 18.31 -5.98 16.55
CA GLU A 934 18.83 -6.08 15.19
C GLU A 934 20.34 -6.30 15.19
N TYR A 935 20.84 -6.89 14.09
CA TYR A 935 22.26 -6.97 13.73
C TYR A 935 22.42 -6.76 12.23
N ASN A 936 23.33 -5.85 11.86
CA ASN A 936 23.72 -5.62 10.46
C ASN A 936 22.52 -5.40 9.51
N SER A 937 21.52 -4.63 9.97
CA SER A 937 20.43 -4.17 9.10
C SER A 937 20.99 -3.15 8.11
N THR A 938 20.66 -3.30 6.82
CA THR A 938 21.18 -2.43 5.75
C THR A 938 20.07 -1.84 4.91
N THR A 939 20.33 -0.72 4.25
CA THR A 939 19.41 -0.15 3.25
C THR A 939 19.44 -0.94 1.95
N ALA A 940 18.60 -0.55 0.98
CA ALA A 940 18.62 -1.12 -0.37
C ALA A 940 20.00 -1.06 -1.04
N SER A 941 20.81 -0.04 -0.73
CA SER A 941 22.14 0.21 -1.30
C SER A 941 23.27 -0.49 -0.52
N GLY A 942 22.96 -1.10 0.62
CA GLY A 942 23.92 -1.79 1.49
C GLY A 942 24.53 -0.91 2.58
N THR A 943 24.05 0.32 2.79
CA THR A 943 24.45 1.18 3.90
C THR A 943 23.94 0.61 5.22
N VAL A 944 24.79 0.51 6.25
CA VAL A 944 24.39 0.03 7.57
C VAL A 944 23.46 1.04 8.24
N ILE A 945 22.32 0.55 8.76
CA ILE A 945 21.33 1.36 9.44
C ILE A 945 21.76 1.55 10.90
N SER A 946 21.87 2.82 11.34
CA SER A 946 22.16 3.15 12.74
C SER A 946 21.02 2.72 13.66
N LEU A 947 21.35 1.99 14.74
CA LEU A 947 20.40 1.48 15.73
C LEU A 947 20.24 2.39 16.96
N ASN A 948 20.97 3.51 17.00
CA ASN A 948 21.02 4.42 18.15
C ASN A 948 19.66 4.93 18.60
N ASP A 949 18.73 5.02 17.65
CA ASP A 949 17.40 5.63 17.80
C ASP A 949 16.31 4.61 18.08
N ARG A 950 16.64 3.32 18.03
CA ARG A 950 15.70 2.26 18.34
C ARG A 950 15.21 2.39 19.78
N LYS A 951 13.94 2.07 19.97
CA LYS A 951 13.25 2.12 21.26
C LYS A 951 13.97 1.23 22.29
N LYS A 952 14.35 1.84 23.41
CA LYS A 952 15.07 1.20 24.53
C LYS A 952 14.20 0.95 25.75
N THR A 953 12.96 1.42 25.75
CA THR A 953 12.06 1.31 26.89
C THR A 953 10.62 1.08 26.43
N PHE A 954 9.95 0.11 27.03
CA PHE A 954 8.55 -0.26 26.77
C PHE A 954 7.72 -0.17 28.06
N GLY A 955 6.43 0.10 27.92
CA GLY A 955 5.48 0.20 29.04
C GLY A 955 5.98 1.07 30.20
N ASP A 956 5.77 0.61 31.43
CA ASP A 956 6.18 1.30 32.68
C ASP A 956 7.70 1.18 32.99
N GLY A 957 8.56 1.46 32.00
CA GLY A 957 10.01 1.58 32.21
C GLY A 957 10.81 0.30 32.00
N HIS A 958 10.30 -0.66 31.23
CA HIS A 958 11.00 -1.91 30.94
C HIS A 958 12.09 -1.71 29.89
N GLU A 959 13.35 -1.93 30.26
CA GLU A 959 14.50 -1.79 29.36
C GLU A 959 14.51 -2.86 28.26
N ASN A 960 14.85 -2.43 27.05
CA ASN A 960 15.18 -3.27 25.91
C ASN A 960 16.52 -2.80 25.35
N ASN A 961 17.44 -3.73 25.10
CA ASN A 961 18.59 -3.44 24.27
C ASN A 961 18.18 -3.77 22.81
N PRO A 962 18.28 -2.83 21.86
CA PRO A 962 17.89 -3.04 20.46
C PRO A 962 19.00 -3.58 19.56
N GLU A 963 20.19 -3.81 20.09
CA GLU A 963 21.37 -4.22 19.31
C GLU A 963 21.89 -5.58 19.79
N LEU A 964 22.23 -6.45 18.84
CA LEU A 964 22.95 -7.70 19.07
C LEU A 964 24.45 -7.51 18.84
N THR A 965 25.29 -8.22 19.58
CA THR A 965 26.72 -8.33 19.23
C THR A 965 26.92 -9.32 18.08
N GLU A 966 28.09 -9.28 17.43
CA GLU A 966 28.48 -10.27 16.42
C GLU A 966 28.40 -11.70 16.97
N GLU A 967 28.90 -11.94 18.20
CA GLU A 967 28.85 -13.27 18.81
C GLU A 967 27.42 -13.72 19.14
N GLU A 968 26.54 -12.78 19.52
CA GLU A 968 25.12 -13.07 19.72
C GLU A 968 24.47 -13.44 18.37
N ALA A 969 24.70 -12.65 17.32
CA ALA A 969 24.14 -12.90 15.99
C ALA A 969 24.60 -14.26 15.43
N ALA A 970 25.89 -14.58 15.56
CA ALA A 970 26.48 -15.85 15.11
C ALA A 970 25.89 -17.10 15.80
N PHE A 971 25.24 -16.93 16.97
CA PHE A 971 24.58 -18.03 17.67
C PHE A 971 23.27 -18.47 17.00
N TYR A 972 22.51 -17.56 16.38
CA TYR A 972 21.15 -17.80 15.87
C TYR A 972 21.10 -18.52 14.51
N THR A 973 21.89 -19.58 14.36
CA THR A 973 21.86 -20.45 13.19
C THR A 973 20.61 -21.35 13.18
N VAL A 974 20.21 -21.82 11.99
CA VAL A 974 19.09 -22.77 11.86
C VAL A 974 19.30 -24.01 12.74
N ALA A 975 20.52 -24.57 12.78
CA ALA A 975 20.83 -25.75 13.59
C ALA A 975 20.59 -25.52 15.10
N ASN A 976 20.99 -24.35 15.62
CA ASN A 976 20.82 -24.04 17.04
C ASN A 976 19.37 -23.73 17.41
N VAL A 977 18.64 -23.05 16.52
CA VAL A 977 17.27 -22.58 16.78
C VAL A 977 16.24 -23.66 16.48
N MET A 978 16.31 -24.33 15.33
CA MET A 978 15.31 -25.34 14.92
C MET A 978 15.64 -26.72 15.47
N GLY A 979 16.93 -27.04 15.63
CA GLY A 979 17.41 -28.33 16.13
C GLY A 979 17.26 -28.54 17.63
N GLU A 980 16.70 -27.58 18.36
CA GLU A 980 16.66 -27.65 19.81
C GLU A 980 15.91 -28.89 20.35
N GLY A 981 16.63 -29.66 21.16
CA GLY A 981 16.10 -30.81 21.90
C GLY A 981 15.93 -32.11 21.08
N ASP A 982 15.94 -32.05 19.75
CA ASP A 982 15.74 -33.23 18.89
C ASP A 982 16.49 -33.22 17.54
N ASP A 983 17.46 -32.30 17.36
CA ASP A 983 18.29 -32.16 16.16
C ASP A 983 17.47 -32.03 14.85
N TRP A 984 16.25 -31.48 14.92
CA TRP A 984 15.43 -31.24 13.74
C TRP A 984 16.10 -30.25 12.78
N ASP A 985 16.38 -30.74 11.57
CA ASP A 985 16.97 -29.95 10.49
C ASP A 985 15.94 -29.74 9.35
N PRO A 986 15.30 -28.56 9.27
CA PRO A 986 14.38 -28.26 8.18
C PRO A 986 15.08 -28.00 6.84
N THR A 987 16.38 -27.66 6.82
CA THR A 987 17.12 -27.38 5.57
C THR A 987 17.28 -28.63 4.71
N ALA A 988 17.40 -29.80 5.35
CA ALA A 988 17.39 -31.08 4.66
C ALA A 988 16.03 -31.37 3.96
N MET A 989 14.94 -30.76 4.41
CA MET A 989 13.60 -30.91 3.82
C MET A 989 13.40 -29.95 2.64
N THR A 990 13.95 -28.74 2.71
CA THR A 990 13.87 -27.73 1.65
C THR A 990 14.85 -27.96 0.51
N GLU A 991 15.86 -28.83 0.70
CA GLU A 991 16.83 -29.20 -0.33
C GLU A 991 16.17 -29.70 -1.62
N GLN A 992 16.35 -28.94 -2.71
CA GLN A 992 15.78 -29.28 -4.01
C GLN A 992 16.52 -30.46 -4.64
N ALA A 993 15.83 -31.20 -5.51
CA ALA A 993 16.50 -32.15 -6.38
C ALA A 993 17.22 -31.39 -7.49
N SER A 994 18.42 -31.85 -7.89
CA SER A 994 19.12 -31.31 -9.05
C SER A 994 18.25 -31.40 -10.30
N ALA A 995 18.37 -30.40 -11.17
CA ALA A 995 17.68 -30.38 -12.46
C ALA A 995 18.01 -31.66 -13.26
N PRO A 996 17.03 -32.28 -13.95
CA PRO A 996 17.29 -33.47 -14.76
C PRO A 996 18.37 -33.21 -15.81
N THR A 997 19.37 -34.09 -15.92
CA THR A 997 20.41 -33.99 -16.95
C THR A 997 20.07 -34.86 -18.15
N ASN A 998 20.67 -34.53 -19.30
CA ASN A 998 20.52 -35.30 -20.54
C ASN A 998 19.06 -35.49 -20.96
N VAL A 999 18.26 -34.43 -20.87
CA VAL A 999 16.85 -34.46 -21.27
C VAL A 999 16.74 -34.33 -22.79
N TYR A 1000 16.40 -35.42 -23.46
CA TYR A 1000 16.29 -35.45 -24.92
C TYR A 1000 14.98 -36.08 -25.40
N ILE A 1001 14.51 -35.63 -26.55
CA ILE A 1001 13.45 -36.30 -27.31
C ILE A 1001 14.08 -37.05 -28.49
N GLU A 1002 13.90 -38.37 -28.52
CA GLU A 1002 14.20 -39.23 -29.66
C GLU A 1002 12.89 -39.84 -30.20
N GLY A 1003 12.48 -39.41 -31.40
CA GLY A 1003 11.19 -39.80 -31.95
C GLY A 1003 10.02 -39.28 -31.11
N THR A 1004 9.31 -40.18 -30.42
CA THR A 1004 8.23 -39.84 -29.47
C THR A 1004 8.60 -40.13 -28.02
N GLN A 1005 9.86 -40.50 -27.74
CA GLN A 1005 10.31 -40.81 -26.39
C GLN A 1005 11.10 -39.63 -25.84
N LEU A 1006 10.64 -39.07 -24.72
CA LEU A 1006 11.39 -38.15 -23.87
C LEU A 1006 12.14 -38.98 -22.83
N THR A 1007 13.45 -38.79 -22.70
CA THR A 1007 14.32 -39.53 -21.76
C THR A 1007 15.29 -38.60 -21.05
N TRP A 1008 15.71 -38.97 -19.85
CA TRP A 1008 16.73 -38.25 -19.07
C TRP A 1008 17.52 -39.22 -18.17
N ASP A 1009 18.50 -38.72 -17.43
CA ASP A 1009 19.27 -39.57 -16.51
C ASP A 1009 18.46 -39.93 -15.24
N ASP A 1010 18.54 -41.18 -14.81
CA ASP A 1010 18.01 -41.59 -13.50
C ASP A 1010 18.80 -40.92 -12.36
N ASN A 1011 18.09 -40.63 -11.26
CA ASN A 1011 18.67 -40.05 -10.06
C ASN A 1011 18.02 -40.66 -8.82
N GLN A 1012 18.84 -41.31 -7.98
CA GLN A 1012 18.40 -42.00 -6.76
C GLN A 1012 17.94 -41.08 -5.62
N TYR A 1013 18.12 -39.76 -5.76
CA TYR A 1013 17.72 -38.74 -4.78
C TYR A 1013 16.41 -38.02 -5.16
N VAL A 1014 15.76 -38.46 -6.23
CA VAL A 1014 14.53 -37.87 -6.76
C VAL A 1014 13.33 -38.74 -6.39
N LEU A 1015 12.25 -38.13 -5.90
CA LEU A 1015 10.99 -38.81 -5.57
C LEU A 1015 10.26 -39.26 -6.84
N CYS A 1016 10.05 -38.34 -7.77
CA CYS A 1016 9.49 -38.53 -9.10
C CYS A 1016 9.89 -37.37 -10.00
N TRP A 1017 9.53 -37.44 -11.28
CA TRP A 1017 9.70 -36.34 -12.22
C TRP A 1017 8.35 -35.83 -12.70
N ALA A 1018 8.22 -34.51 -12.73
CA ALA A 1018 7.11 -33.83 -13.38
C ALA A 1018 7.47 -33.58 -14.84
N VAL A 1019 6.63 -34.05 -15.75
CA VAL A 1019 6.73 -33.76 -17.17
C VAL A 1019 5.92 -32.52 -17.46
N CYS A 1020 6.57 -31.51 -18.03
CA CYS A 1020 5.96 -30.26 -18.41
C CYS A 1020 5.82 -30.19 -19.94
N LYS A 1021 4.68 -29.67 -20.40
CA LYS A 1021 4.37 -29.36 -21.80
C LYS A 1021 4.00 -27.88 -21.89
N ASP A 1022 4.74 -27.13 -22.70
CA ASP A 1022 4.61 -25.68 -22.84
C ASP A 1022 4.60 -24.93 -21.50
N GLY A 1023 5.52 -25.35 -20.61
CA GLY A 1023 5.69 -24.78 -19.28
C GLY A 1023 4.70 -25.27 -18.22
N LYS A 1024 3.75 -26.14 -18.56
CA LYS A 1024 2.75 -26.66 -17.62
C LYS A 1024 2.94 -28.13 -17.30
N VAL A 1025 2.82 -28.54 -16.05
CA VAL A 1025 2.87 -29.94 -15.64
C VAL A 1025 1.67 -30.70 -16.20
N VAL A 1026 1.96 -31.75 -16.97
CA VAL A 1026 0.95 -32.61 -17.60
C VAL A 1026 0.93 -34.03 -17.05
N ASP A 1027 2.05 -34.51 -16.52
CA ASP A 1027 2.14 -35.86 -15.96
C ASP A 1027 3.28 -36.00 -14.94
N PHE A 1028 3.26 -37.09 -14.18
CA PHE A 1028 4.33 -37.50 -13.29
C PHE A 1028 4.81 -38.91 -13.61
N THR A 1029 6.10 -39.17 -13.41
CA THR A 1029 6.65 -40.51 -13.60
C THR A 1029 7.72 -40.82 -12.58
N THR A 1030 7.85 -42.11 -12.24
CA THR A 1030 8.92 -42.65 -11.39
C THR A 1030 10.02 -43.34 -12.18
N THR A 1031 9.89 -43.40 -13.51
CA THR A 1031 10.93 -43.85 -14.45
C THR A 1031 11.43 -42.64 -15.25
N PRO A 1032 12.71 -42.64 -15.69
CA PRO A 1032 13.30 -41.49 -16.36
C PRO A 1032 12.94 -41.40 -17.86
N GLU A 1033 11.68 -41.72 -18.18
CA GLU A 1033 11.17 -41.75 -19.54
C GLU A 1033 9.69 -41.36 -19.59
N TYR A 1034 9.28 -40.75 -20.70
CA TYR A 1034 7.89 -40.39 -20.99
C TYR A 1034 7.61 -40.47 -22.49
N THR A 1035 6.38 -40.83 -22.88
CA THR A 1035 5.97 -40.80 -24.30
C THR A 1035 5.28 -39.48 -24.61
N VAL A 1036 5.88 -38.67 -25.49
CA VAL A 1036 5.30 -37.39 -25.89
C VAL A 1036 4.11 -37.57 -26.83
N ASP A 1037 3.07 -36.74 -26.64
CA ASP A 1037 1.81 -36.80 -27.39
C ASP A 1037 1.70 -35.72 -28.48
N ASP A 1038 2.59 -34.72 -28.48
CA ASP A 1038 2.55 -33.57 -29.39
C ASP A 1038 3.96 -33.11 -29.77
N ALA A 1039 4.41 -33.49 -30.96
CA ALA A 1039 5.75 -33.15 -31.44
C ALA A 1039 5.97 -31.64 -31.69
N SER A 1040 4.94 -30.79 -31.58
CA SER A 1040 5.06 -29.34 -31.75
C SER A 1040 5.23 -28.58 -30.44
N ALA A 1041 4.94 -29.21 -29.31
CA ALA A 1041 5.05 -28.61 -27.99
C ALA A 1041 6.50 -28.58 -27.49
N THR A 1042 6.80 -27.65 -26.59
CA THR A 1042 8.07 -27.64 -25.86
C THR A 1042 7.91 -28.50 -24.61
N TYR A 1043 8.70 -29.57 -24.50
CA TYR A 1043 8.72 -30.38 -23.28
C TYR A 1043 9.88 -29.99 -22.38
N SER A 1044 9.66 -30.07 -21.07
CA SER A 1044 10.69 -29.98 -20.06
C SER A 1044 10.40 -30.96 -18.93
N VAL A 1045 11.42 -31.28 -18.14
CA VAL A 1045 11.28 -32.18 -16.99
C VAL A 1045 11.78 -31.47 -15.73
N ARG A 1046 11.03 -31.60 -14.64
CA ARG A 1046 11.41 -31.13 -13.30
C ARG A 1046 11.56 -32.33 -12.37
N ALA A 1047 12.57 -32.32 -11.50
CA ALA A 1047 12.75 -33.35 -10.49
C ALA A 1047 12.09 -32.95 -9.17
N ALA A 1048 11.35 -33.86 -8.55
CA ALA A 1048 10.78 -33.67 -7.22
C ALA A 1048 11.76 -34.11 -6.12
N ASN A 1049 11.94 -33.28 -5.10
CA ASN A 1049 12.71 -33.62 -3.91
C ASN A 1049 11.97 -34.65 -3.03
N GLN A 1050 12.59 -35.10 -1.93
CA GLN A 1050 11.98 -36.09 -1.02
C GLN A 1050 10.64 -35.66 -0.39
N MET A 1051 10.34 -34.36 -0.42
CA MET A 1051 9.11 -33.78 0.10
C MET A 1051 8.06 -33.55 -0.99
N GLY A 1052 8.38 -33.86 -2.25
CA GLY A 1052 7.54 -33.62 -3.43
C GLY A 1052 7.79 -32.28 -4.12
N GLY A 1053 8.58 -31.39 -3.52
CA GLY A 1053 8.88 -30.06 -4.06
C GLY A 1053 9.60 -30.12 -5.40
N LEU A 1054 9.09 -29.41 -6.41
CA LEU A 1054 9.64 -29.45 -7.76
C LEU A 1054 10.82 -28.47 -7.92
N GLY A 1055 11.98 -29.00 -8.31
CA GLY A 1055 13.15 -28.21 -8.68
C GLY A 1055 13.01 -27.54 -10.05
N GLU A 1056 14.14 -27.02 -10.54
CA GLU A 1056 14.25 -26.35 -11.84
C GLU A 1056 13.86 -27.27 -13.01
N ALA A 1057 13.30 -26.66 -14.06
CA ALA A 1057 12.96 -27.36 -15.29
C ALA A 1057 14.16 -27.46 -16.22
N THR A 1058 14.39 -28.63 -16.81
CA THR A 1058 15.30 -28.78 -17.95
C THR A 1058 14.51 -29.01 -19.21
N VAL A 1059 14.64 -28.08 -20.16
CA VAL A 1059 13.99 -28.16 -21.47
C VAL A 1059 14.62 -29.29 -22.28
N ALA A 1060 13.77 -30.11 -22.89
CA ALA A 1060 14.21 -31.24 -23.67
C ALA A 1060 14.83 -30.78 -24.99
N GLU A 1061 16.01 -31.29 -25.30
CA GLU A 1061 16.65 -31.10 -26.60
C GLU A 1061 16.14 -32.14 -27.59
N ILE A 1062 15.92 -31.74 -28.85
CA ILE A 1062 15.51 -32.68 -29.90
C ILE A 1062 16.77 -33.33 -30.47
N SER A 1063 16.92 -34.65 -30.33
CA SER A 1063 18.04 -35.39 -30.92
C SER A 1063 18.00 -35.25 -32.44
N THR A 1064 18.91 -34.43 -33.00
CA THR A 1064 18.93 -34.15 -34.44
C THR A 1064 19.72 -35.20 -35.26
N GLY A 1065 20.22 -36.26 -34.61
CA GLY A 1065 21.10 -37.26 -35.23
C GLY A 1065 22.49 -36.71 -35.61
N ILE A 1066 22.82 -35.49 -35.17
CA ILE A 1066 24.11 -34.83 -35.37
C ILE A 1066 24.56 -34.35 -34.00
N ASN A 1067 25.71 -34.84 -33.52
CA ASN A 1067 26.38 -34.21 -32.39
C ASN A 1067 26.84 -32.84 -32.89
N GLU A 1068 26.32 -31.74 -32.33
CA GLU A 1068 27.00 -30.46 -32.47
C GLU A 1068 28.39 -30.63 -31.85
N ILE A 1069 29.42 -30.61 -32.69
CA ILE A 1069 30.80 -30.49 -32.22
C ILE A 1069 31.00 -28.99 -31.98
N ASP A 1070 30.47 -28.50 -30.86
CA ASP A 1070 30.80 -27.18 -30.35
C ASP A 1070 32.23 -27.21 -29.79
N GLY A 1071 33.20 -27.24 -30.72
CA GLY A 1071 34.52 -26.72 -30.42
C GLY A 1071 34.36 -25.22 -30.26
N THR A 1072 34.63 -24.69 -29.07
CA THR A 1072 34.72 -23.26 -28.77
C THR A 1072 35.43 -22.56 -29.93
N GLU A 1073 34.77 -21.59 -30.60
CA GLU A 1073 35.35 -20.89 -31.75
C GLU A 1073 36.49 -19.96 -31.29
N ASN A 1074 37.66 -20.52 -31.00
CA ASN A 1074 38.87 -19.76 -30.72
C ASN A 1074 39.60 -19.47 -32.05
N GLY A 1075 39.23 -18.37 -32.70
CA GLY A 1075 39.95 -17.80 -33.85
C GLY A 1075 39.08 -17.52 -35.08
N GLU A 1076 39.66 -16.83 -36.08
CA GLU A 1076 38.97 -16.55 -37.34
C GLU A 1076 38.86 -17.81 -38.23
N ALA A 1077 37.67 -18.06 -38.77
CA ALA A 1077 37.45 -19.11 -39.76
C ALA A 1077 38.18 -18.78 -41.07
N VAL A 1078 39.11 -19.64 -41.48
CA VAL A 1078 39.86 -19.49 -42.74
C VAL A 1078 39.08 -20.03 -43.94
N LYS A 1079 38.03 -20.84 -43.70
CA LYS A 1079 37.19 -21.42 -44.75
C LYS A 1079 35.81 -21.81 -44.23
N THR A 1080 34.74 -21.37 -44.90
CA THR A 1080 33.35 -21.79 -44.63
C THR A 1080 32.77 -22.48 -45.85
N GLU A 1081 32.19 -23.66 -45.67
CA GLU A 1081 31.55 -24.46 -46.72
C GLU A 1081 30.16 -24.91 -46.28
N TYR A 1082 29.22 -25.02 -47.23
CA TYR A 1082 27.86 -25.47 -46.95
C TYR A 1082 27.60 -26.77 -47.69
N TYR A 1083 26.95 -27.71 -47.02
CA TYR A 1083 26.59 -29.02 -47.57
C TYR A 1083 25.10 -29.27 -47.41
N SER A 1084 24.45 -29.91 -48.39
CA SER A 1084 23.12 -30.47 -48.20
C SER A 1084 23.19 -31.68 -47.28
N ILE A 1085 22.02 -32.14 -46.82
CA ILE A 1085 21.90 -33.26 -45.88
C ILE A 1085 22.43 -34.59 -46.45
N ASP A 1086 22.53 -34.73 -47.77
CA ASP A 1086 23.14 -35.87 -48.48
C ASP A 1086 24.65 -35.70 -48.73
N GLY A 1087 25.27 -34.64 -48.20
CA GLY A 1087 26.71 -34.40 -48.27
C GLY A 1087 27.19 -33.74 -49.56
N ALA A 1088 26.28 -33.31 -50.45
CA ALA A 1088 26.67 -32.52 -51.62
C ALA A 1088 27.00 -31.07 -51.21
N ARG A 1089 28.05 -30.49 -51.78
CA ARG A 1089 28.37 -29.08 -51.52
C ARG A 1089 27.33 -28.18 -52.16
N VAL A 1090 26.77 -27.26 -51.38
CA VAL A 1090 25.71 -26.32 -51.79
C VAL A 1090 26.10 -24.87 -51.50
N SER A 1091 25.27 -23.93 -51.95
CA SER A 1091 25.45 -22.51 -51.61
C SER A 1091 24.91 -22.23 -50.20
N SER A 1092 25.43 -21.18 -49.56
CA SER A 1092 24.92 -20.66 -48.28
C SER A 1092 23.44 -20.24 -48.33
N THR A 1093 22.92 -19.97 -49.53
CA THR A 1093 21.55 -19.54 -49.79
C THR A 1093 20.60 -20.66 -50.22
N THR A 1094 21.08 -21.91 -50.23
CA THR A 1094 20.26 -23.05 -50.66
C THR A 1094 19.10 -23.23 -49.69
N ARG A 1095 17.89 -23.21 -50.24
CA ARG A 1095 16.65 -23.28 -49.47
C ARG A 1095 16.46 -24.67 -48.88
N GLY A 1096 16.12 -24.74 -47.60
CA GLY A 1096 16.06 -25.99 -46.82
C GLY A 1096 17.21 -26.13 -45.82
N VAL A 1097 17.42 -27.35 -45.34
CA VAL A 1097 18.46 -27.68 -44.36
C VAL A 1097 19.82 -27.75 -45.04
N VAL A 1098 20.78 -26.95 -44.55
CA VAL A 1098 22.19 -26.98 -44.96
C VAL A 1098 23.09 -27.15 -43.73
N ILE A 1099 24.24 -27.80 -43.92
CA ILE A 1099 25.29 -27.99 -42.92
C ILE A 1099 26.42 -27.02 -43.25
N GLU A 1100 26.59 -25.99 -42.43
CA GLU A 1100 27.75 -25.12 -42.44
C GLU A 1100 28.94 -25.86 -41.80
N VAL A 1101 30.10 -25.80 -42.44
CA VAL A 1101 31.36 -26.36 -41.97
C VAL A 1101 32.40 -25.25 -42.03
N LYS A 1102 32.83 -24.76 -40.87
CA LYS A 1102 33.95 -23.82 -40.76
C LYS A 1102 35.24 -24.60 -40.51
N THR A 1103 36.33 -24.21 -41.15
CA THR A 1103 37.69 -24.65 -40.85
C THR A 1103 38.43 -23.48 -40.24
N MET A 1104 38.98 -23.67 -39.05
CA MET A 1104 39.72 -22.64 -38.31
C MET A 1104 41.20 -22.63 -38.73
N ALA A 1105 41.92 -21.58 -38.34
CA ALA A 1105 43.33 -21.39 -38.69
C ALA A 1105 44.25 -22.51 -38.17
N ASP A 1106 43.87 -23.20 -37.09
CA ASP A 1106 44.59 -24.34 -36.50
C ASP A 1106 44.26 -25.69 -37.19
N GLY A 1107 43.36 -25.68 -38.16
CA GLY A 1107 42.90 -26.87 -38.89
C GLY A 1107 41.73 -27.62 -38.23
N SER A 1108 41.24 -27.17 -37.07
CA SER A 1108 40.01 -27.67 -36.47
C SER A 1108 38.79 -27.32 -37.33
N LYS A 1109 37.70 -28.06 -37.17
CA LYS A 1109 36.45 -27.82 -37.89
C LYS A 1109 35.28 -27.73 -36.92
N THR A 1110 34.45 -26.71 -37.10
CA THR A 1110 33.14 -26.61 -36.45
C THR A 1110 32.05 -26.81 -37.50
N THR A 1111 30.94 -27.43 -37.11
CA THR A 1111 29.84 -27.73 -38.02
C THR A 1111 28.51 -27.34 -37.40
N LYS A 1112 27.70 -26.58 -38.13
CA LYS A 1112 26.39 -26.09 -37.66
C LYS A 1112 25.32 -26.35 -38.71
N LYS A 1113 24.11 -26.72 -38.28
CA LYS A 1113 22.94 -26.87 -39.18
C LYS A 1113 22.19 -25.54 -39.29
N ILE A 1114 21.91 -25.11 -40.51
CA ILE A 1114 21.19 -23.87 -40.82
C ILE A 1114 19.94 -24.21 -41.64
N ILE A 1115 18.82 -23.56 -41.33
CA ILE A 1115 17.58 -23.66 -42.12
C ILE A 1115 17.38 -22.34 -42.87
N ASN A 1116 17.58 -22.37 -44.17
CA ASN A 1116 17.32 -21.22 -45.04
C ASN A 1116 15.85 -21.26 -45.50
N LYS A 1117 15.05 -20.31 -45.01
CA LYS A 1117 13.60 -20.19 -45.29
C LYS A 1117 13.29 -19.67 -46.69
#